data_AF-A0A853EZV4-F1
#
_entry.id   AF-A0A853EZV4-F1
#
_cell.length_a   1.000
_cell.length_b   1.000
_cell.length_c   1.000
_cell.angle_alpha   90.00
_cell.angle_beta   90.00
_cell.angle_gamma   90.00
#
_symmetry.space_group_name_H-M   'P 1'
#
loop_
_entity.id
_entity.type
_entity.pdbx_description
1 polymer ?
#
loop_
_entity_poly.entity_id
_entity_poly.type
_entity_poly.pdbx_seq_one_letter_code
_entity_poly.pdbx_strand_id
1 'polypeptide(L)'
;MASYNITQGKQLAVKDVQQLQVNATYRAGQLSSKNIVVDNLAQNKNYQVIEQDDILGIVKDKQPQHVKVEAGYHYTLSVQKNAILTDDFDLIAKKVGDDLEVLLADGDVVIFDNYFELCAVDLSCLVSLPAENGNYYVTEGAFFALDDGSVIVHFYGEESVLQAIANSQSNVFASSFATDFGVAAKESESGGFSILSSLAAIGLAGAGSGGIVNTVINGFIALGPVIENNGLYVQAYEVDGSKIGNEVKVANDGTFELNLGTYTGVAIFKVIDKTTGVDYHDEAVNAQKDLADDLSAIANIQMGKQDVTITALTELAARKAGVAPDADAVDKANNDVAKAFDVDNIVNAKPNLVIDSKGENTYATSDDYGKVLAAMSGIDKTSGSVDQTIADLAAQFKASGDELTDAGKAMLDMGAAQADVSNDEINNLVNDIAIIDITGKKNDDLTLGFEDTGDSYTDGIVAETTLSNGNKGIQINVANQGTNWVYSIDDGVNWQTGSGDYFELLTGTYNQTHIMVRSGTNTTAGKTGAEIKLDSTATTLVIEAKVTTNNSALDLDPTTIGIQTSGIGIVNITNLATTLTTGIAFDADIVALNIIDIKTIKMAFTGLDTTNDLLSLSASIDVATGGDSGATGTIGGVAGMSYSYVLGTNTLTLVKTDGSTLSAAEVKAITEAVALKNTAISPAQGNRTATISYVDGNNNEGASAAATIMVDTIAPDAVDLDSAANVQTPVQPPPTVNN
;
A
#
# COMPACT_ATOMS: atom_id res chain seq x y z
N MET A 1 -25.39 -17.24 14.41
CA MET A 1 -26.24 -18.41 14.14
C MET A 1 -25.73 -19.13 12.91
N ALA A 2 -24.74 -20.01 13.08
CA ALA A 2 -24.37 -21.00 12.09
C ALA A 2 -24.37 -22.34 12.83
N SER A 3 -25.46 -23.09 12.67
CA SER A 3 -25.57 -24.48 13.11
C SER A 3 -25.21 -25.34 11.90
N TYR A 4 -24.19 -26.18 12.03
CA TYR A 4 -23.79 -27.14 11.01
C TYR A 4 -24.98 -28.07 10.71
N ASN A 5 -25.34 -28.17 9.43
CA ASN A 5 -26.59 -28.78 8.98
C ASN A 5 -26.36 -30.27 8.64
N ILE A 6 -26.99 -31.15 9.41
CA ILE A 6 -26.97 -32.60 9.27
C ILE A 6 -27.93 -32.99 8.15
N THR A 7 -27.45 -33.70 7.14
CA THR A 7 -28.33 -34.23 6.10
C THR A 7 -28.97 -35.56 6.56
N GLN A 8 -30.18 -35.40 7.11
CA GLN A 8 -31.35 -36.29 7.18
C GLN A 8 -31.40 -37.44 8.19
N GLY A 9 -32.31 -37.28 9.17
CA GLY A 9 -32.74 -38.38 10.05
C GLY A 9 -33.95 -38.16 10.95
N LYS A 10 -34.30 -36.94 11.39
CA LYS A 10 -35.63 -36.55 11.92
C LYS A 10 -35.61 -35.07 12.29
N GLN A 11 -36.48 -34.29 11.65
CA GLN A 11 -36.68 -32.86 11.91
C GLN A 11 -37.26 -32.62 13.31
N LEU A 12 -36.54 -31.85 14.13
CA LEU A 12 -37.12 -30.62 14.66
C LEU A 12 -36.55 -29.50 13.78
N ALA A 13 -37.38 -28.58 13.28
CA ALA A 13 -36.90 -27.59 12.33
C ALA A 13 -35.82 -26.74 13.02
N VAL A 14 -34.80 -26.28 12.28
CA VAL A 14 -33.77 -25.36 12.78
C VAL A 14 -34.36 -24.15 13.53
N LYS A 15 -35.60 -23.75 13.18
CA LYS A 15 -36.39 -22.73 13.88
C LYS A 15 -36.83 -23.11 15.30
N ASP A 16 -37.15 -24.38 15.54
CA ASP A 16 -37.61 -24.89 16.83
C ASP A 16 -36.46 -24.91 17.85
N VAL A 17 -35.25 -25.31 17.42
CA VAL A 17 -34.04 -25.28 18.27
C VAL A 17 -33.63 -23.86 18.62
N GLN A 18 -33.68 -22.93 17.65
CA GLN A 18 -33.41 -21.51 17.90
C GLN A 18 -34.43 -20.91 18.88
N GLN A 19 -35.71 -21.26 18.76
CA GLN A 19 -36.75 -20.79 19.66
C GLN A 19 -36.59 -21.36 21.09
N LEU A 20 -36.17 -22.62 21.22
CA LEU A 20 -35.84 -23.24 22.51
C LEU A 20 -34.67 -22.54 23.20
N GLN A 21 -33.61 -22.19 22.45
CA GLN A 21 -32.46 -21.44 22.99
C GLN A 21 -32.84 -20.01 23.41
N VAL A 22 -33.72 -19.33 22.67
CA VAL A 22 -34.26 -18.01 23.06
C VAL A 22 -35.08 -18.11 24.35
N ASN A 23 -35.92 -19.14 24.48
CA ASN A 23 -36.72 -19.38 25.68
C ASN A 23 -35.84 -19.72 26.89
N ALA A 24 -34.81 -20.55 26.70
CA ALA A 24 -33.84 -20.90 27.74
C ALA A 24 -33.04 -19.67 28.19
N THR A 25 -32.61 -18.82 27.26
CA THR A 25 -31.90 -17.56 27.58
C THR A 25 -32.78 -16.63 28.42
N TYR A 26 -34.05 -16.46 28.03
CA TYR A 26 -35.00 -15.66 28.81
C TYR A 26 -35.23 -16.25 30.22
N ARG A 27 -35.33 -17.58 30.31
CA ARG A 27 -35.55 -18.29 31.56
C ARG A 27 -34.33 -18.25 32.48
N ALA A 28 -33.10 -18.35 31.95
CA ALA A 28 -31.86 -18.24 32.72
C ALA A 28 -31.78 -16.92 33.49
N GLY A 29 -32.22 -15.81 32.90
CA GLY A 29 -32.30 -14.51 33.57
C GLY A 29 -33.31 -14.42 34.73
N GLN A 30 -34.14 -15.45 34.93
CA GLN A 30 -35.11 -15.56 36.03
C GLN A 30 -34.70 -16.55 37.12
N LEU A 31 -33.62 -17.31 36.92
CA LEU A 31 -33.12 -18.33 37.84
C LEU A 31 -31.95 -17.79 38.68
N SER A 32 -31.74 -18.37 39.86
CA SER A 32 -30.56 -18.05 40.70
C SER A 32 -29.31 -18.71 40.09
N SER A 33 -28.16 -18.05 40.10
CA SER A 33 -26.97 -18.56 39.40
C SER A 33 -26.07 -19.37 40.32
N LYS A 34 -25.66 -20.58 39.91
CA LYS A 34 -24.63 -21.40 40.57
C LYS A 34 -23.47 -21.62 39.60
N ASN A 35 -22.26 -21.25 40.00
CA ASN A 35 -21.04 -21.47 39.23
C ASN A 35 -20.36 -22.76 39.69
N ILE A 36 -20.11 -23.66 38.74
CA ILE A 36 -19.35 -24.89 38.94
C ILE A 36 -17.91 -24.64 38.47
N VAL A 37 -16.94 -24.80 39.36
CA VAL A 37 -15.52 -24.55 39.06
C VAL A 37 -14.73 -25.84 39.15
N VAL A 38 -14.12 -26.25 38.04
CA VAL A 38 -13.26 -27.45 37.97
C VAL A 38 -11.78 -27.05 38.16
N ASP A 39 -11.17 -27.44 39.29
CA ASP A 39 -9.81 -27.01 39.69
C ASP A 39 -8.99 -28.10 40.43
N ASN A 40 -7.66 -27.98 40.41
CA ASN A 40 -6.72 -28.90 41.02
C ASN A 40 -6.54 -28.59 42.52
N LEU A 41 -7.46 -29.11 43.34
CA LEU A 41 -7.57 -28.81 44.77
C LEU A 41 -6.42 -29.34 45.66
N ALA A 42 -5.37 -29.96 45.09
CA ALA A 42 -4.25 -30.50 45.87
C ALA A 42 -3.25 -29.44 46.41
N GLN A 43 -3.33 -28.17 46.00
CA GLN A 43 -2.40 -27.12 46.49
C GLN A 43 -3.00 -26.03 47.39
N ASN A 44 -4.31 -26.00 47.64
CA ASN A 44 -4.91 -24.97 48.52
C ASN A 44 -5.76 -25.59 49.63
N LYS A 45 -5.16 -25.76 50.82
CA LYS A 45 -5.82 -26.16 52.08
C LYS A 45 -6.87 -25.16 52.61
N ASN A 46 -7.34 -24.22 51.79
CA ASN A 46 -8.27 -23.16 52.17
C ASN A 46 -9.63 -23.20 51.47
N TYR A 47 -9.94 -24.26 50.72
CA TYR A 47 -11.34 -24.59 50.44
C TYR A 47 -11.77 -25.70 51.40
N GLN A 48 -12.03 -25.31 52.65
CA GLN A 48 -13.18 -25.91 53.36
C GLN A 48 -14.37 -25.82 52.41
N VAL A 49 -15.34 -26.71 52.47
CA VAL A 49 -16.63 -26.55 51.79
C VAL A 49 -17.12 -25.12 52.03
N ILE A 50 -16.87 -24.20 51.08
CA ILE A 50 -17.29 -22.82 51.21
C ILE A 50 -18.67 -22.83 50.58
N GLU A 51 -19.69 -23.01 51.42
CA GLU A 51 -20.99 -22.38 51.17
C GLU A 51 -20.76 -20.85 51.15
N GLN A 52 -20.08 -20.34 50.12
CA GLN A 52 -20.23 -18.97 49.66
C GLN A 52 -21.25 -19.05 48.54
N ASP A 53 -22.47 -19.35 49.00
CA ASP A 53 -23.80 -19.51 48.41
C ASP A 53 -24.00 -19.93 46.95
N ASP A 54 -23.06 -19.78 46.03
CA ASP A 54 -23.27 -20.05 44.61
C ASP A 54 -22.04 -20.64 43.87
N ILE A 55 -20.93 -20.99 44.56
CA ILE A 55 -19.76 -21.63 43.90
C ILE A 55 -19.53 -23.05 44.42
N LEU A 56 -19.67 -24.04 43.53
CA LEU A 56 -19.34 -25.45 43.80
C LEU A 56 -17.98 -25.77 43.16
N GLY A 57 -16.97 -26.02 43.99
CA GLY A 57 -15.64 -26.43 43.55
C GLY A 57 -15.54 -27.95 43.35
N ILE A 58 -15.06 -28.37 42.19
CA ILE A 58 -14.87 -29.77 41.80
C ILE A 58 -13.36 -30.06 41.64
N VAL A 59 -12.93 -31.24 42.11
CA VAL A 59 -11.52 -31.67 42.07
C VAL A 59 -11.17 -32.23 40.67
N LYS A 60 -10.06 -31.79 40.09
CA LYS A 60 -9.41 -32.43 38.93
C LYS A 60 -8.69 -33.72 39.33
N ASP A 61 -9.39 -34.85 39.33
CA ASP A 61 -8.83 -36.17 39.65
C ASP A 61 -9.10 -37.24 38.58
N LYS A 62 -9.65 -36.83 37.42
CA LYS A 62 -10.06 -37.72 36.32
C LYS A 62 -11.10 -38.76 36.74
N GLN A 63 -11.77 -38.57 37.88
CA GLN A 63 -12.95 -39.33 38.25
C GLN A 63 -14.19 -38.53 37.87
N PRO A 64 -15.33 -39.21 37.60
CA PRO A 64 -16.60 -38.51 37.41
C PRO A 64 -17.02 -37.75 38.66
N GLN A 65 -17.35 -36.47 38.48
CA GLN A 65 -17.73 -35.56 39.56
C GLN A 65 -19.20 -35.19 39.42
N HIS A 66 -19.98 -35.57 40.43
CA HIS A 66 -21.43 -35.46 40.39
C HIS A 66 -21.93 -34.13 40.97
N VAL A 67 -22.77 -33.44 40.21
CA VAL A 67 -23.48 -32.22 40.56
C VAL A 67 -24.95 -32.55 40.64
N LYS A 68 -25.49 -32.50 41.86
CA LYS A 68 -26.93 -32.64 42.08
C LYS A 68 -27.64 -31.36 41.66
N VAL A 69 -28.46 -31.45 40.61
CA VAL A 69 -29.24 -30.31 40.14
C VAL A 69 -30.50 -30.09 40.98
N GLU A 70 -30.86 -28.82 41.11
CA GLU A 70 -32.03 -28.33 41.82
C GLU A 70 -32.77 -27.33 40.94
N ALA A 71 -34.10 -27.44 40.89
CA ALA A 71 -34.96 -26.46 40.25
C ALA A 71 -34.79 -25.07 40.88
N GLY A 72 -34.91 -24.02 40.06
CA GLY A 72 -34.71 -22.63 40.45
C GLY A 72 -33.30 -22.09 40.18
N TYR A 73 -32.38 -22.94 39.70
CA TYR A 73 -30.99 -22.57 39.47
C TYR A 73 -30.54 -22.69 38.00
N HIS A 74 -29.69 -21.76 37.60
CA HIS A 74 -28.91 -21.75 36.37
C HIS A 74 -27.45 -22.05 36.72
N TYR A 75 -26.90 -23.13 36.17
CA TYR A 75 -25.56 -23.63 36.41
C TYR A 75 -24.61 -23.20 35.29
N THR A 76 -23.55 -22.49 35.62
CA THR A 76 -22.46 -22.14 34.69
C THR A 76 -21.25 -22.99 35.00
N LEU A 77 -20.71 -23.70 34.00
CA LEU A 77 -19.46 -24.45 34.16
C LEU A 77 -18.26 -23.57 33.77
N SER A 78 -17.22 -23.56 34.60
CA SER A 78 -15.96 -22.88 34.32
C SER A 78 -14.77 -23.74 34.71
N VAL A 79 -13.67 -23.61 33.96
CA VAL A 79 -12.42 -24.33 34.20
C VAL A 79 -11.30 -23.35 34.54
N GLN A 80 -10.33 -23.78 35.34
CA GLN A 80 -9.12 -23.00 35.56
C GLN A 80 -8.09 -23.25 34.45
N LYS A 81 -7.72 -22.19 33.72
CA LYS A 81 -6.65 -22.15 32.72
C LYS A 81 -5.63 -21.11 33.16
N ASN A 82 -4.38 -21.52 33.43
CA ASN A 82 -3.30 -20.62 33.89
C ASN A 82 -3.65 -19.77 35.13
N ALA A 83 -4.31 -20.38 36.13
CA ALA A 83 -4.80 -19.69 37.35
C ALA A 83 -5.90 -18.63 37.12
N ILE A 84 -6.51 -18.59 35.93
CA ILE A 84 -7.67 -17.76 35.60
C ILE A 84 -8.87 -18.67 35.35
N LEU A 85 -10.04 -18.32 35.89
CA LEU A 85 -11.30 -19.00 35.59
C LEU A 85 -11.82 -18.53 34.24
N THR A 86 -12.16 -19.48 33.37
CA THR A 86 -12.75 -19.22 32.06
C THR A 86 -13.94 -20.15 31.81
N ASP A 87 -14.95 -19.60 31.15
CA ASP A 87 -16.10 -20.31 30.61
C ASP A 87 -15.90 -20.74 29.15
N ASP A 88 -14.76 -20.37 28.53
CA ASP A 88 -14.33 -20.74 27.18
C ASP A 88 -13.33 -21.91 27.23
N PHE A 89 -13.81 -23.12 26.94
CA PHE A 89 -13.02 -24.35 27.01
C PHE A 89 -13.59 -25.47 26.14
N ASP A 90 -12.71 -26.36 25.68
CA ASP A 90 -13.09 -27.48 24.82
C ASP A 90 -13.86 -28.57 25.60
N LEU A 91 -15.00 -29.02 25.06
CA LEU A 91 -15.85 -30.01 25.69
C LEU A 91 -16.65 -30.87 24.70
N ILE A 92 -17.05 -32.05 25.18
CA ILE A 92 -18.14 -32.86 24.59
C ILE A 92 -19.19 -33.11 25.68
N ALA A 93 -20.43 -32.66 25.46
CA ALA A 93 -21.56 -32.90 26.35
C ALA A 93 -22.49 -33.98 25.77
N LYS A 94 -22.85 -34.96 26.60
CA LYS A 94 -23.69 -36.10 26.22
C LYS A 94 -24.75 -36.42 27.28
N LYS A 95 -25.87 -36.97 26.84
CA LYS A 95 -26.91 -37.55 27.68
C LYS A 95 -26.64 -39.04 27.86
N VAL A 96 -26.63 -39.49 29.11
CA VAL A 96 -26.51 -40.90 29.49
C VAL A 96 -27.62 -41.20 30.50
N GLY A 97 -28.60 -42.02 30.10
CA GLY A 97 -29.82 -42.14 30.90
C GLY A 97 -30.52 -40.79 31.05
N ASP A 98 -30.74 -40.33 32.29
CA ASP A 98 -31.31 -39.01 32.60
C ASP A 98 -30.25 -37.97 33.01
N ASP A 99 -28.97 -38.36 33.04
CA ASP A 99 -27.85 -37.52 33.43
C ASP A 99 -27.29 -36.75 32.22
N LEU A 100 -26.74 -35.56 32.49
CA LEU A 100 -25.91 -34.80 31.54
C LEU A 100 -24.45 -34.95 31.93
N GLU A 101 -23.65 -35.61 31.10
CA GLU A 101 -22.21 -35.74 31.27
C GLU A 101 -21.46 -34.75 30.37
N VAL A 102 -20.53 -33.99 30.95
CA VAL A 102 -19.64 -33.05 30.25
C VAL A 102 -18.21 -33.56 30.35
N LEU A 103 -17.65 -33.92 29.20
CA LEU A 103 -16.28 -34.43 29.05
C LEU A 103 -15.34 -33.26 28.70
N LEU A 104 -14.24 -33.12 29.43
CA LEU A 104 -13.28 -32.02 29.30
C LEU A 104 -11.94 -32.48 28.68
N ALA A 105 -11.21 -31.53 28.09
CA ALA A 105 -9.93 -31.78 27.40
C ALA A 105 -8.84 -32.45 28.25
N ASP A 106 -8.84 -32.24 29.57
CA ASP A 106 -7.88 -32.85 30.51
C ASP A 106 -8.27 -34.26 30.97
N GLY A 107 -9.43 -34.75 30.52
CA GLY A 107 -10.01 -36.05 30.86
C GLY A 107 -10.89 -36.03 32.10
N ASP A 108 -11.18 -34.85 32.68
CA ASP A 108 -12.16 -34.72 33.75
C ASP A 108 -13.59 -34.84 33.21
N VAL A 109 -14.50 -35.35 34.06
CA VAL A 109 -15.90 -35.58 33.70
C VAL A 109 -16.79 -34.96 34.78
N VAL A 110 -17.69 -34.07 34.37
CA VAL A 110 -18.71 -33.48 35.25
C VAL A 110 -20.08 -34.04 34.89
N ILE A 111 -20.78 -34.62 35.86
CA ILE A 111 -22.08 -35.25 35.68
C ILE A 111 -23.14 -34.42 36.42
N PHE A 112 -24.13 -33.92 35.71
CA PHE A 112 -25.32 -33.30 36.29
C PHE A 112 -26.41 -34.35 36.45
N ASP A 113 -26.65 -34.78 37.69
CA ASP A 113 -27.52 -35.91 38.02
C ASP A 113 -28.99 -35.62 37.69
N ASN A 114 -29.64 -36.51 36.95
CA ASN A 114 -31.04 -36.45 36.51
C ASN A 114 -31.40 -35.13 35.79
N TYR A 115 -30.44 -34.48 35.12
CA TYR A 115 -30.65 -33.22 34.42
C TYR A 115 -31.83 -33.26 33.44
N PHE A 116 -31.95 -34.33 32.66
CA PHE A 116 -32.98 -34.44 31.63
C PHE A 116 -34.36 -34.79 32.19
N GLU A 117 -34.44 -35.36 33.40
CA GLU A 117 -35.71 -35.61 34.09
C GLU A 117 -36.18 -34.36 34.86
N LEU A 118 -35.26 -33.67 35.52
CA LEU A 118 -35.57 -32.57 36.44
C LEU A 118 -35.56 -31.19 35.80
N CYS A 119 -34.59 -30.89 34.94
CA CYS A 119 -34.33 -29.54 34.43
C CYS A 119 -34.83 -29.33 33.00
N ALA A 120 -34.54 -30.28 32.10
CA ALA A 120 -34.70 -30.06 30.67
C ALA A 120 -36.16 -30.01 30.20
N VAL A 121 -37.08 -30.67 30.91
CA VAL A 121 -38.50 -30.82 30.52
C VAL A 121 -39.32 -29.53 30.60
N ASP A 122 -39.04 -28.67 31.57
CA ASP A 122 -39.80 -27.44 31.84
C ASP A 122 -38.93 -26.20 32.05
N LEU A 123 -37.61 -26.33 31.82
CA LEU A 123 -36.62 -25.28 32.06
C LEU A 123 -36.67 -24.76 33.51
N SER A 124 -36.99 -25.65 34.47
CA SER A 124 -36.97 -25.33 35.90
C SER A 124 -35.55 -25.11 36.43
N CYS A 125 -34.55 -25.71 35.78
CA CYS A 125 -33.12 -25.41 35.92
C CYS A 125 -32.43 -25.46 34.55
N LEU A 126 -31.22 -24.90 34.44
CA LEU A 126 -30.49 -24.83 33.17
C LEU A 126 -29.00 -25.04 33.40
N VAL A 127 -28.32 -25.74 32.49
CA VAL A 127 -26.85 -25.79 32.40
C VAL A 127 -26.40 -24.99 31.19
N SER A 128 -25.46 -24.07 31.41
CA SER A 128 -24.83 -23.21 30.40
C SER A 128 -23.41 -23.70 30.09
N LEU A 129 -23.15 -23.90 28.80
CA LEU A 129 -21.87 -24.36 28.23
C LEU A 129 -21.36 -23.36 27.18
N PRO A 130 -20.04 -23.30 26.91
CA PRO A 130 -19.49 -22.43 25.87
C PRO A 130 -19.96 -22.76 24.45
N ALA A 131 -20.07 -21.72 23.62
CA ALA A 131 -20.28 -21.80 22.17
C ALA A 131 -19.67 -20.58 21.47
N GLU A 132 -19.49 -20.69 20.14
CA GLU A 132 -18.81 -19.70 19.29
C GLU A 132 -19.45 -18.28 19.32
N ASN A 133 -20.72 -18.17 19.74
CA ASN A 133 -21.47 -16.92 19.80
C ASN A 133 -22.09 -16.67 21.19
N GLY A 134 -21.42 -17.11 22.27
CA GLY A 134 -21.87 -16.97 23.66
C GLY A 134 -22.21 -18.32 24.29
N ASN A 135 -23.23 -18.35 25.16
CA ASN A 135 -23.54 -19.56 25.91
C ASN A 135 -24.60 -20.42 25.21
N TYR A 136 -24.39 -21.74 25.22
CA TYR A 136 -25.38 -22.75 24.86
C TYR A 136 -26.07 -23.28 26.11
N TYR A 137 -27.41 -23.23 26.13
CA TYR A 137 -28.20 -23.81 27.21
C TYR A 137 -28.66 -25.22 26.82
N VAL A 138 -28.38 -26.23 27.63
CA VAL A 138 -28.75 -27.61 27.28
C VAL A 138 -30.27 -27.79 27.40
N THR A 139 -30.97 -27.95 26.27
CA THR A 139 -32.43 -28.14 26.21
C THR A 139 -32.79 -29.44 25.52
N GLU A 140 -33.97 -30.01 25.75
CA GLU A 140 -34.41 -31.20 24.99
C GLU A 140 -34.53 -30.88 23.49
N GLY A 141 -33.85 -31.65 22.62
CA GLY A 141 -33.73 -31.38 21.19
C GLY A 141 -33.30 -32.58 20.34
N ALA A 142 -33.20 -32.40 19.02
CA ALA A 142 -32.74 -33.45 18.11
C ALA A 142 -31.22 -33.64 18.26
N PHE A 143 -30.86 -34.74 18.91
CA PHE A 143 -29.50 -35.11 19.26
C PHE A 143 -29.05 -36.38 18.53
N PHE A 144 -27.75 -36.62 18.48
CA PHE A 144 -27.17 -37.79 17.80
C PHE A 144 -26.99 -38.93 18.79
N ALA A 145 -27.69 -40.04 18.55
CA ALA A 145 -27.49 -41.25 19.33
C ALA A 145 -26.26 -41.99 18.81
N LEU A 146 -25.35 -42.32 19.72
CA LEU A 146 -24.18 -43.14 19.46
C LEU A 146 -24.48 -44.62 19.69
N ASP A 147 -23.63 -45.51 19.17
CA ASP A 147 -23.84 -46.96 19.28
C ASP A 147 -23.71 -47.50 20.70
N ASP A 148 -23.11 -46.73 21.62
CA ASP A 148 -23.03 -47.05 23.05
C ASP A 148 -24.31 -46.68 23.83
N GLY A 149 -25.31 -46.10 23.14
CA GLY A 149 -26.58 -45.67 23.73
C GLY A 149 -26.54 -44.28 24.36
N SER A 150 -25.39 -43.60 24.37
CA SER A 150 -25.30 -42.19 24.74
C SER A 150 -25.77 -41.30 23.60
N VAL A 151 -26.09 -40.04 23.93
CA VAL A 151 -26.65 -39.10 22.97
C VAL A 151 -25.89 -37.77 23.05
N ILE A 152 -25.21 -37.35 21.99
CA ILE A 152 -24.45 -36.10 21.97
C ILE A 152 -25.41 -34.90 21.95
N VAL A 153 -25.28 -34.02 22.93
CA VAL A 153 -26.17 -32.86 23.10
C VAL A 153 -25.52 -31.53 22.73
N HIS A 154 -24.19 -31.41 22.89
CA HIS A 154 -23.42 -30.23 22.51
C HIS A 154 -21.92 -30.57 22.45
N PHE A 155 -21.16 -29.85 21.63
CA PHE A 155 -19.70 -29.88 21.65
C PHE A 155 -19.17 -28.51 21.24
N TYR A 156 -17.99 -28.16 21.74
CA TYR A 156 -17.36 -26.88 21.45
C TYR A 156 -15.85 -27.03 21.66
N GLY A 157 -15.05 -26.47 20.74
CA GLY A 157 -13.59 -26.51 20.83
C GLY A 157 -12.90 -26.93 19.54
N GLU A 158 -11.57 -27.01 19.57
CA GLU A 158 -10.77 -27.43 18.42
C GLU A 158 -10.93 -28.92 18.09
N GLU A 159 -11.05 -29.25 16.80
CA GLU A 159 -11.31 -30.61 16.30
C GLU A 159 -10.32 -31.66 16.84
N SER A 160 -9.03 -31.31 16.88
CA SER A 160 -7.97 -32.20 17.39
C SER A 160 -8.14 -32.51 18.89
N VAL A 161 -8.64 -31.55 19.68
CA VAL A 161 -8.90 -31.69 21.12
C VAL A 161 -10.18 -32.48 21.34
N LEU A 162 -11.23 -32.22 20.57
CA LEU A 162 -12.48 -32.98 20.62
C LEU A 162 -12.25 -34.47 20.29
N GLN A 163 -11.40 -34.77 19.31
CA GLN A 163 -11.03 -36.14 19.00
C GLN A 163 -10.24 -36.78 20.15
N ALA A 164 -9.36 -36.03 20.82
CA ALA A 164 -8.65 -36.52 22.00
C ALA A 164 -9.61 -36.79 23.18
N ILE A 165 -10.61 -35.94 23.39
CA ILE A 165 -11.68 -36.16 24.39
C ILE A 165 -12.46 -37.42 24.05
N ALA A 166 -12.87 -37.60 22.79
CA ALA A 166 -13.61 -38.79 22.36
C ALA A 166 -12.79 -40.08 22.51
N ASN A 167 -11.51 -40.04 22.14
CA ASN A 167 -10.59 -41.17 22.29
C ASN A 167 -10.27 -41.53 23.75
N SER A 168 -10.54 -40.64 24.70
CA SER A 168 -10.43 -40.94 26.14
C SER A 168 -11.58 -41.78 26.68
N GLN A 169 -12.64 -41.99 25.88
CA GLN A 169 -13.84 -42.75 26.25
C GLN A 169 -13.75 -44.21 25.76
N SER A 170 -14.89 -44.91 25.72
CA SER A 170 -14.92 -46.27 25.18
C SER A 170 -14.60 -46.27 23.67
N ASN A 171 -13.99 -47.34 23.17
CA ASN A 171 -13.74 -47.47 21.73
C ASN A 171 -15.03 -47.38 20.90
N VAL A 172 -16.17 -47.83 21.47
CA VAL A 172 -17.48 -47.71 20.82
C VAL A 172 -17.86 -46.23 20.72
N PHE A 173 -17.81 -45.47 21.82
CA PHE A 173 -18.05 -44.03 21.84
C PHE A 173 -17.11 -43.29 20.87
N ALA A 174 -15.81 -43.52 20.97
CA ALA A 174 -14.81 -42.87 20.12
C ALA A 174 -15.05 -43.18 18.64
N SER A 175 -15.38 -44.44 18.30
CA SER A 175 -15.66 -44.84 16.94
C SER A 175 -16.98 -44.29 16.40
N SER A 176 -18.06 -44.28 17.19
CA SER A 176 -19.36 -43.74 16.75
C SER A 176 -19.32 -42.22 16.67
N PHE A 177 -18.70 -41.56 17.66
CA PHE A 177 -18.43 -40.13 17.62
C PHE A 177 -17.63 -39.79 16.37
N ALA A 178 -16.57 -40.54 16.08
CA ALA A 178 -15.77 -40.29 14.89
C ALA A 178 -16.40 -40.82 13.58
N THR A 179 -17.38 -41.72 13.60
CA THR A 179 -18.09 -42.15 12.38
C THR A 179 -19.16 -41.14 12.00
N ASP A 180 -19.86 -40.58 13.00
CA ASP A 180 -20.90 -39.57 12.79
C ASP A 180 -20.33 -38.13 12.72
N PHE A 181 -19.15 -37.88 13.30
CA PHE A 181 -18.48 -36.57 13.32
C PHE A 181 -17.07 -36.54 12.69
N GLY A 182 -16.56 -37.67 12.17
CA GLY A 182 -15.49 -37.73 11.15
C GLY A 182 -14.03 -37.99 11.57
N VAL A 183 -13.67 -39.15 12.15
CA VAL A 183 -12.28 -39.68 12.23
C VAL A 183 -12.24 -41.23 12.23
N ALA A 184 -11.95 -41.86 11.08
CA ALA A 184 -11.84 -43.32 10.99
C ALA A 184 -10.56 -43.87 11.67
N ALA A 185 -10.70 -44.62 12.75
CA ALA A 185 -9.62 -45.43 13.34
C ALA A 185 -9.49 -46.79 12.63
N LYS A 186 -8.27 -47.20 12.25
CA LYS A 186 -7.95 -48.62 11.99
C LYS A 186 -6.57 -48.98 12.54
N GLU A 187 -6.52 -50.12 13.22
CA GLU A 187 -5.31 -50.94 13.36
C GLU A 187 -5.59 -52.38 12.90
N SER A 188 -4.48 -53.08 12.70
CA SER A 188 -4.20 -54.00 11.60
C SER A 188 -4.45 -55.49 11.87
N GLU A 189 -4.52 -56.22 10.74
CA GLU A 189 -4.04 -57.59 10.48
C GLU A 189 -4.37 -58.74 11.44
N SER A 190 -5.24 -59.64 10.97
CA SER A 190 -4.79 -60.88 10.31
C SER A 190 -5.95 -61.90 10.22
N GLY A 191 -6.05 -62.59 9.08
CA GLY A 191 -6.85 -63.82 8.95
C GLY A 191 -8.18 -63.66 8.22
N GLY A 192 -8.09 -63.73 6.89
CA GLY A 192 -9.15 -63.78 5.86
C GLY A 192 -10.59 -64.18 6.21
N PHE A 193 -11.52 -63.42 5.64
CA PHE A 193 -12.48 -63.94 4.65
C PHE A 193 -13.06 -62.78 3.83
N SER A 194 -13.04 -62.89 2.51
CA SER A 194 -13.79 -62.03 1.58
C SER A 194 -15.29 -62.21 1.77
N ILE A 195 -16.08 -61.13 1.73
CA ILE A 195 -17.25 -61.07 0.84
C ILE A 195 -17.34 -59.69 0.17
N LEU A 196 -17.52 -59.71 -1.15
CA LEU A 196 -17.83 -58.55 -1.96
C LEU A 196 -19.24 -58.05 -1.60
N SER A 197 -19.47 -56.74 -1.56
CA SER A 197 -20.21 -56.06 -2.62
C SER A 197 -20.55 -54.61 -2.25
N SER A 198 -20.06 -53.70 -3.08
CA SER A 198 -20.75 -52.50 -3.53
C SER A 198 -22.24 -52.76 -3.84
N LEU A 199 -23.13 -51.87 -3.37
CA LEU A 199 -24.37 -51.32 -3.97
C LEU A 199 -25.14 -50.65 -2.81
N ALA A 200 -25.30 -49.33 -2.77
CA ALA A 200 -26.28 -48.51 -3.48
C ALA A 200 -27.26 -47.89 -2.46
N ALA A 201 -27.80 -46.72 -2.79
CA ALA A 201 -28.84 -46.04 -2.03
C ALA A 201 -30.03 -46.96 -1.67
N ILE A 202 -30.71 -46.63 -0.56
CA ILE A 202 -31.96 -47.21 -0.02
C ILE A 202 -31.72 -48.49 0.81
N GLY A 203 -32.10 -48.42 2.10
CA GLY A 203 -31.74 -49.43 3.10
C GLY A 203 -32.45 -50.79 3.00
N LEU A 204 -31.78 -51.82 3.53
CA LEU A 204 -32.30 -52.91 4.38
C LEU A 204 -31.19 -53.94 4.63
N ALA A 205 -30.87 -54.13 5.92
CA ALA A 205 -30.38 -55.33 6.61
C ALA A 205 -29.33 -56.27 5.95
N GLY A 206 -28.21 -56.47 6.67
CA GLY A 206 -27.58 -57.80 6.79
C GLY A 206 -26.07 -57.88 6.54
N ALA A 207 -25.32 -57.98 7.64
CA ALA A 207 -24.12 -58.81 7.84
C ALA A 207 -22.98 -58.78 6.80
N GLY A 208 -21.89 -58.13 7.20
CA GLY A 208 -20.52 -58.59 6.96
C GLY A 208 -19.88 -58.18 5.64
N SER A 209 -18.87 -57.31 5.71
CA SER A 209 -17.55 -57.47 5.08
C SER A 209 -16.74 -56.22 5.36
N GLY A 210 -15.61 -56.37 6.06
CA GLY A 210 -14.66 -55.30 6.25
C GLY A 210 -14.07 -54.88 4.90
N GLY A 211 -14.59 -53.80 4.33
CA GLY A 211 -13.98 -53.14 3.18
C GLY A 211 -12.62 -52.56 3.58
N ILE A 212 -11.59 -52.89 2.80
CA ILE A 212 -10.36 -52.10 2.71
C ILE A 212 -10.79 -50.65 2.40
N VAL A 213 -10.45 -49.73 3.30
CA VAL A 213 -10.70 -48.30 3.09
C VAL A 213 -9.54 -47.84 2.24
N ASN A 214 -9.77 -47.69 0.95
CA ASN A 214 -8.76 -47.14 0.07
C ASN A 214 -8.64 -45.63 0.31
N THR A 215 -7.42 -45.12 0.17
CA THR A 215 -7.16 -43.71 -0.03
C THR A 215 -7.69 -43.31 -1.40
N VAL A 216 -8.71 -42.45 -1.41
CA VAL A 216 -9.38 -41.97 -2.61
C VAL A 216 -9.34 -40.45 -2.60
N ILE A 217 -8.86 -39.87 -3.69
CA ILE A 217 -8.82 -38.43 -3.88
C ILE A 217 -9.97 -38.04 -4.78
N ASN A 218 -10.87 -37.18 -4.31
CA ASN A 218 -11.76 -36.42 -5.20
C ASN A 218 -11.05 -35.13 -5.51
N GLY A 219 -10.66 -34.99 -6.75
CA GLY A 219 -9.93 -33.82 -7.15
C GLY A 219 -10.74 -32.89 -8.01
N PHE A 220 -10.25 -31.66 -8.06
CA PHE A 220 -10.75 -30.62 -8.94
C PHE A 220 -9.55 -29.88 -9.53
N ILE A 221 -9.64 -29.45 -10.79
CA ILE A 221 -8.61 -28.60 -11.40
C ILE A 221 -9.21 -27.26 -11.81
N ALA A 222 -8.45 -26.18 -11.66
CA ALA A 222 -8.85 -24.86 -12.15
C ALA A 222 -7.66 -23.96 -12.54
N LEU A 223 -7.69 -23.53 -13.80
CA LEU A 223 -6.96 -22.39 -14.38
C LEU A 223 -7.94 -21.42 -15.07
N GLY A 224 -9.23 -21.61 -14.76
CA GLY A 224 -10.35 -21.42 -15.67
C GLY A 224 -11.24 -22.66 -15.68
N PRO A 225 -12.54 -22.54 -16.03
CA PRO A 225 -13.39 -23.70 -16.20
C PRO A 225 -12.87 -24.63 -17.31
N VAL A 226 -12.78 -25.91 -16.99
CA VAL A 226 -12.43 -26.94 -17.99
C VAL A 226 -13.53 -27.01 -19.05
N ILE A 227 -13.14 -27.22 -20.32
CA ILE A 227 -14.08 -27.31 -21.43
C ILE A 227 -14.36 -28.77 -21.85
N GLU A 228 -15.40 -28.96 -22.64
CA GLU A 228 -15.71 -30.25 -23.24
C GLU A 228 -14.58 -30.74 -24.16
N ASN A 229 -14.25 -32.03 -24.07
CA ASN A 229 -13.20 -32.68 -24.87
C ASN A 229 -11.76 -32.21 -24.58
N ASN A 230 -11.51 -31.62 -23.41
CA ASN A 230 -10.15 -31.35 -22.93
C ASN A 230 -9.24 -32.59 -23.05
N GLY A 231 -7.94 -32.35 -23.15
CA GLY A 231 -6.86 -33.35 -23.21
C GLY A 231 -6.35 -33.82 -21.85
N LEU A 232 -6.83 -33.23 -20.75
CA LEU A 232 -6.24 -33.33 -19.42
C LEU A 232 -6.43 -34.67 -18.69
N TYR A 233 -5.38 -35.08 -17.98
CA TYR A 233 -5.30 -36.23 -17.08
C TYR A 233 -4.59 -35.83 -15.78
N VAL A 234 -4.79 -36.59 -14.71
CA VAL A 234 -4.05 -36.42 -13.44
C VAL A 234 -3.34 -37.71 -13.04
N GLN A 235 -2.09 -37.59 -12.61
CA GLN A 235 -1.30 -38.66 -12.03
C GLN A 235 -0.68 -38.19 -10.70
N ALA A 236 -0.78 -39.03 -9.66
CA ALA A 236 -0.08 -38.81 -8.41
C ALA A 236 1.33 -39.42 -8.42
N TYR A 237 2.24 -38.78 -7.70
CA TYR A 237 3.62 -39.18 -7.53
C TYR A 237 4.06 -39.05 -6.06
N GLU A 238 4.96 -39.92 -5.62
CA GLU A 238 5.73 -39.73 -4.40
C GLU A 238 6.75 -38.59 -4.59
N VAL A 239 7.32 -38.08 -3.49
CA VAL A 239 8.34 -37.02 -3.53
C VAL A 239 9.61 -37.41 -4.28
N ASP A 240 9.86 -38.71 -4.47
CA ASP A 240 10.98 -39.24 -5.26
C ASP A 240 10.67 -39.39 -6.77
N GLY A 241 9.44 -39.05 -7.17
CA GLY A 241 8.95 -39.15 -8.55
C GLY A 241 8.35 -40.51 -8.94
N SER A 242 8.22 -41.46 -8.01
CA SER A 242 7.53 -42.74 -8.25
C SER A 242 6.02 -42.53 -8.40
N LYS A 243 5.38 -43.21 -9.36
CA LYS A 243 3.93 -43.08 -9.61
C LYS A 243 3.11 -43.78 -8.53
N ILE A 244 2.07 -43.10 -8.04
CA ILE A 244 1.07 -43.63 -7.11
C ILE A 244 -0.26 -43.77 -7.83
N GLY A 245 -0.84 -44.97 -7.80
CA GLY A 245 -2.10 -45.24 -8.48
C GLY A 245 -2.02 -45.13 -10.01
N ASN A 246 -3.17 -45.31 -10.66
CA ASN A 246 -3.28 -45.17 -12.11
C ASN A 246 -3.71 -43.75 -12.46
N GLU A 247 -3.10 -43.17 -13.47
CA GLU A 247 -3.56 -41.92 -14.09
C GLU A 247 -5.05 -41.97 -14.48
N VAL A 248 -5.75 -40.85 -14.30
CA VAL A 248 -7.19 -40.72 -14.58
C VAL A 248 -7.48 -39.51 -15.47
N LYS A 249 -8.52 -39.64 -16.30
CA LYS A 249 -9.02 -38.57 -17.18
C LYS A 249 -9.76 -37.52 -16.36
N VAL A 250 -9.53 -36.24 -16.63
CA VAL A 250 -10.31 -35.15 -16.03
C VAL A 250 -11.67 -35.02 -16.71
N ALA A 251 -12.73 -34.90 -15.93
CA ALA A 251 -14.09 -34.70 -16.42
C ALA A 251 -14.31 -33.27 -16.96
N ASN A 252 -15.36 -33.07 -17.75
CA ASN A 252 -15.67 -31.75 -18.35
C ASN A 252 -16.00 -30.68 -17.31
N ASP A 253 -16.34 -31.06 -16.07
CA ASP A 253 -16.58 -30.14 -14.96
C ASP A 253 -15.33 -29.92 -14.10
N GLY A 254 -14.15 -30.33 -14.59
CA GLY A 254 -12.87 -30.21 -13.90
C GLY A 254 -12.63 -31.23 -12.78
N THR A 255 -13.57 -32.13 -12.51
CA THR A 255 -13.41 -33.13 -11.45
C THR A 255 -12.63 -34.37 -11.89
N PHE A 256 -12.00 -35.04 -10.94
CA PHE A 256 -11.40 -36.36 -11.14
C PHE A 256 -11.49 -37.20 -9.86
N GLU A 257 -11.39 -38.53 -9.98
CA GLU A 257 -11.29 -39.42 -8.82
C GLU A 257 -10.07 -40.32 -8.99
N LEU A 258 -9.15 -40.30 -8.02
CA LEU A 258 -7.91 -41.07 -8.06
C LEU A 258 -7.84 -42.02 -6.86
N ASN A 259 -7.66 -43.32 -7.12
CA ASN A 259 -7.50 -44.32 -6.08
C ASN A 259 -6.01 -44.58 -5.84
N LEU A 260 -5.52 -44.19 -4.67
CA LEU A 260 -4.12 -44.34 -4.26
C LEU A 260 -3.88 -45.65 -3.49
N GLY A 261 -4.86 -46.55 -3.44
CA GLY A 261 -4.76 -47.80 -2.70
C GLY A 261 -4.68 -47.55 -1.20
N THR A 262 -3.56 -47.88 -0.58
CA THR A 262 -3.33 -47.67 0.87
C THR A 262 -2.28 -46.58 1.12
N TYR A 263 -1.97 -45.77 0.11
CA TYR A 263 -0.95 -44.74 0.24
C TYR A 263 -1.34 -43.68 1.26
N THR A 264 -0.38 -43.30 2.11
CA THR A 264 -0.44 -42.15 3.02
C THR A 264 0.92 -41.44 3.02
N GLY A 265 0.94 -40.16 3.37
CA GLY A 265 2.11 -39.29 3.32
C GLY A 265 2.05 -38.30 2.16
N VAL A 266 3.16 -37.59 1.91
CA VAL A 266 3.22 -36.51 0.91
C VAL A 266 3.03 -37.07 -0.51
N ALA A 267 2.06 -36.55 -1.25
CA ALA A 267 1.85 -36.87 -2.67
C ALA A 267 1.84 -35.58 -3.52
N ILE A 268 2.37 -35.70 -4.73
CA ILE A 268 2.34 -34.64 -5.75
C ILE A 268 1.37 -35.06 -6.85
N PHE A 269 0.33 -34.27 -7.08
CA PHE A 269 -0.67 -34.48 -8.12
C PHE A 269 -0.34 -33.58 -9.30
N LYS A 270 -0.05 -34.15 -10.46
CA LYS A 270 0.30 -33.38 -11.67
C LYS A 270 -0.78 -33.51 -12.72
N VAL A 271 -1.17 -32.39 -13.32
CA VAL A 271 -1.97 -32.36 -14.54
C VAL A 271 -1.07 -32.68 -15.73
N ILE A 272 -1.56 -33.51 -16.63
CA ILE A 272 -0.88 -33.93 -17.86
C ILE A 272 -1.84 -33.66 -19.02
N ASP A 273 -1.46 -32.74 -19.92
CA ASP A 273 -2.12 -32.64 -21.22
C ASP A 273 -1.56 -33.70 -22.18
N LYS A 274 -2.45 -34.44 -22.83
CA LYS A 274 -2.12 -35.48 -23.81
C LYS A 274 -2.50 -35.13 -25.23
N THR A 275 -3.14 -33.99 -25.43
CA THR A 275 -3.55 -33.52 -26.74
C THR A 275 -2.80 -32.24 -27.09
N THR A 276 -3.24 -31.54 -28.12
CA THR A 276 -2.71 -30.23 -28.52
C THR A 276 -3.87 -29.27 -28.75
N GLY A 277 -5.00 -29.56 -28.09
CA GLY A 277 -6.28 -28.93 -28.32
C GLY A 277 -6.71 -28.30 -27.01
N VAL A 278 -7.27 -27.10 -27.11
CA VAL A 278 -7.66 -26.27 -25.96
C VAL A 278 -8.36 -27.05 -24.84
N ASP A 279 -8.05 -26.71 -23.60
CA ASP A 279 -8.41 -27.48 -22.40
C ASP A 279 -9.33 -26.74 -21.43
N TYR A 280 -9.23 -25.42 -21.39
CA TYR A 280 -9.96 -24.58 -20.43
C TYR A 280 -10.32 -23.23 -21.04
N HIS A 281 -11.26 -22.52 -20.41
CA HIS A 281 -11.62 -21.15 -20.78
C HIS A 281 -10.92 -20.16 -19.85
N ASP A 282 -10.10 -19.27 -20.41
CA ASP A 282 -9.27 -18.32 -19.68
C ASP A 282 -10.06 -17.05 -19.32
N GLU A 283 -10.04 -16.69 -18.04
CA GLU A 283 -10.80 -15.56 -17.50
C GLU A 283 -10.29 -14.20 -17.98
N ALA A 284 -9.02 -14.04 -18.37
CA ALA A 284 -8.46 -12.74 -18.72
C ALA A 284 -8.53 -12.36 -20.19
N VAL A 285 -8.70 -13.35 -21.06
CA VAL A 285 -8.89 -13.12 -22.51
C VAL A 285 -10.26 -13.56 -23.00
N ASN A 286 -11.10 -14.14 -22.13
CA ASN A 286 -12.38 -14.76 -22.48
C ASN A 286 -12.24 -15.71 -23.69
N ALA A 287 -11.18 -16.51 -23.71
CA ALA A 287 -10.86 -17.39 -24.83
C ALA A 287 -10.47 -18.77 -24.32
N GLN A 288 -10.75 -19.79 -25.14
CA GLN A 288 -10.30 -21.15 -24.85
C GLN A 288 -8.80 -21.26 -25.08
N LYS A 289 -8.11 -21.87 -24.13
CA LYS A 289 -6.65 -21.97 -24.09
C LYS A 289 -6.20 -23.40 -23.81
N ASP A 290 -5.07 -23.74 -24.41
CA ASP A 290 -4.37 -25.03 -24.27
C ASP A 290 -3.50 -24.98 -23.02
N LEU A 291 -3.45 -26.05 -22.23
CA LEU A 291 -2.56 -26.08 -21.07
C LEU A 291 -1.12 -26.30 -21.54
N ALA A 292 -0.36 -25.21 -21.63
CA ALA A 292 1.05 -25.26 -22.08
C ALA A 292 2.06 -25.54 -20.95
N ASP A 293 1.70 -25.23 -19.71
CA ASP A 293 2.59 -25.22 -18.55
C ASP A 293 2.23 -26.34 -17.54
N ASP A 294 3.20 -26.73 -16.71
CA ASP A 294 2.99 -27.72 -15.65
C ASP A 294 2.10 -27.14 -14.54
N LEU A 295 1.07 -27.89 -14.14
CA LEU A 295 0.22 -27.56 -12.99
C LEU A 295 0.23 -28.73 -12.00
N SER A 296 0.54 -28.43 -10.73
CA SER A 296 0.54 -29.44 -9.68
C SER A 296 0.00 -28.97 -8.34
N ALA A 297 -0.31 -29.93 -7.48
CA ALA A 297 -0.63 -29.73 -6.08
C ALA A 297 0.20 -30.70 -5.24
N ILE A 298 0.64 -30.27 -4.05
CA ILE A 298 1.32 -31.12 -3.08
C ILE A 298 0.51 -31.16 -1.78
N ALA A 299 0.26 -32.35 -1.27
CA ALA A 299 -0.59 -32.56 -0.10
C ALA A 299 -0.10 -33.72 0.76
N ASN A 300 -0.31 -33.61 2.08
CA ASN A 300 -0.08 -34.69 3.03
C ASN A 300 -1.32 -35.59 3.13
N ILE A 301 -1.28 -36.75 2.45
CA ILE A 301 -2.43 -37.63 2.27
C ILE A 301 -2.61 -38.58 3.44
N GLN A 302 -3.81 -38.61 4.01
CA GLN A 302 -4.22 -39.57 5.04
C GLN A 302 -4.97 -40.76 4.44
N MET A 303 -5.32 -41.77 5.24
CA MET A 303 -6.12 -42.89 4.74
C MET A 303 -7.58 -42.46 4.57
N GLY A 304 -8.23 -42.90 3.48
CA GLY A 304 -9.64 -42.62 3.21
C GLY A 304 -9.88 -41.56 2.15
N LYS A 305 -11.11 -41.03 2.12
CA LYS A 305 -11.57 -40.08 1.09
C LYS A 305 -11.11 -38.67 1.44
N GLN A 306 -10.40 -38.01 0.53
CA GLN A 306 -9.90 -36.64 0.68
C GLN A 306 -10.14 -35.83 -0.58
N ASP A 307 -10.18 -34.52 -0.44
CA ASP A 307 -10.30 -33.60 -1.55
C ASP A 307 -8.94 -32.96 -1.88
N VAL A 308 -8.61 -32.85 -3.17
CA VAL A 308 -7.37 -32.20 -3.64
C VAL A 308 -7.65 -31.35 -4.86
N THR A 309 -7.49 -30.04 -4.72
CA THR A 309 -7.65 -29.06 -5.79
C THR A 309 -6.29 -28.74 -6.39
N ILE A 310 -6.21 -28.69 -7.72
CA ILE A 310 -5.00 -28.35 -8.48
C ILE A 310 -5.23 -27.03 -9.23
N THR A 311 -4.51 -25.98 -8.82
CA THR A 311 -4.62 -24.61 -9.32
C THR A 311 -3.27 -23.93 -9.38
N ALA A 312 -3.22 -22.70 -9.92
CA ALA A 312 -1.99 -21.90 -9.90
C ALA A 312 -1.48 -21.60 -8.47
N LEU A 313 -2.38 -21.52 -7.47
CA LEU A 313 -1.97 -21.35 -6.06
C LEU A 313 -1.36 -22.63 -5.48
N THR A 314 -1.88 -23.82 -5.82
CA THR A 314 -1.29 -25.08 -5.33
C THR A 314 0.04 -25.39 -6.02
N GLU A 315 0.21 -24.95 -7.26
CA GLU A 315 1.51 -25.03 -7.96
C GLU A 315 2.53 -24.08 -7.33
N LEU A 316 2.12 -22.86 -7.00
CA LEU A 316 2.94 -21.92 -6.23
C LEU A 316 3.36 -22.50 -4.86
N ALA A 317 2.44 -23.16 -4.17
CA ALA A 317 2.73 -23.85 -2.91
C ALA A 317 3.69 -25.03 -3.10
N ALA A 318 3.54 -25.81 -4.18
CA ALA A 318 4.47 -26.90 -4.52
C ALA A 318 5.90 -26.39 -4.76
N ARG A 319 6.07 -25.27 -5.49
CA ARG A 319 7.39 -24.62 -5.67
C ARG A 319 7.97 -24.12 -4.36
N LYS A 320 7.12 -23.56 -3.49
CA LYS A 320 7.52 -23.03 -2.19
C LYS A 320 7.93 -24.14 -1.20
N ALA A 321 7.27 -25.29 -1.24
CA ALA A 321 7.62 -26.46 -0.43
C ALA A 321 9.04 -26.97 -0.77
N GLY A 322 9.49 -26.77 -2.01
CA GLY A 322 10.85 -27.06 -2.43
C GLY A 322 11.09 -28.53 -2.78
N VAL A 323 12.35 -28.97 -2.71
CA VAL A 323 12.75 -30.32 -3.15
C VAL A 323 12.63 -31.32 -2.00
N ALA A 324 11.92 -32.42 -2.25
CA ALA A 324 11.68 -33.51 -1.30
C ALA A 324 11.16 -33.05 0.09
N PRO A 325 10.06 -32.27 0.14
CA PRO A 325 9.53 -31.77 1.40
C PRO A 325 8.91 -32.90 2.23
N ASP A 326 8.98 -32.76 3.55
CA ASP A 326 8.20 -33.58 4.49
C ASP A 326 6.78 -33.00 4.67
N ALA A 327 5.95 -33.69 5.45
CA ALA A 327 4.56 -33.30 5.68
C ALA A 327 4.42 -31.88 6.27
N ASP A 328 5.26 -31.53 7.25
CA ASP A 328 5.21 -30.21 7.89
C ASP A 328 5.59 -29.09 6.93
N ALA A 329 6.61 -29.31 6.07
CA ALA A 329 7.00 -28.36 5.05
C ALA A 329 5.91 -28.15 3.99
N VAL A 330 5.20 -29.21 3.61
CA VAL A 330 4.03 -29.15 2.71
C VAL A 330 2.89 -28.36 3.33
N ASP A 331 2.50 -28.70 4.56
CA ASP A 331 1.40 -28.04 5.25
C ASP A 331 1.72 -26.55 5.49
N LYS A 332 2.97 -26.24 5.87
CA LYS A 332 3.43 -24.85 5.99
C LYS A 332 3.36 -24.11 4.65
N ALA A 333 3.86 -24.70 3.56
CA ALA A 333 3.84 -24.04 2.26
C ALA A 333 2.42 -23.77 1.76
N ASN A 334 1.51 -24.72 1.95
CA ASN A 334 0.10 -24.57 1.62
C ASN A 334 -0.57 -23.46 2.44
N ASN A 335 -0.33 -23.43 3.76
CA ASN A 335 -0.89 -22.41 4.65
C ASN A 335 -0.31 -21.01 4.39
N ASP A 336 1.00 -20.92 4.15
CA ASP A 336 1.68 -19.67 3.82
C ASP A 336 1.12 -19.05 2.53
N VAL A 337 0.90 -19.86 1.49
CA VAL A 337 0.30 -19.39 0.23
C VAL A 337 -1.17 -19.01 0.45
N ALA A 338 -1.96 -19.84 1.15
CA ALA A 338 -3.35 -19.52 1.45
C ALA A 338 -3.48 -18.16 2.16
N LYS A 339 -2.66 -17.94 3.20
CA LYS A 339 -2.62 -16.69 3.96
C LYS A 339 -2.13 -15.50 3.13
N ALA A 340 -1.11 -15.67 2.30
CA ALA A 340 -0.55 -14.57 1.52
C ALA A 340 -1.52 -14.01 0.48
N PHE A 341 -2.52 -14.80 0.08
CA PHE A 341 -3.55 -14.46 -0.90
C PHE A 341 -4.95 -14.29 -0.26
N ASP A 342 -5.03 -14.32 1.07
CA ASP A 342 -6.27 -14.15 1.84
C ASP A 342 -7.37 -15.15 1.45
N VAL A 343 -7.00 -16.43 1.30
CA VAL A 343 -7.92 -17.55 1.02
C VAL A 343 -7.84 -18.58 2.13
N ASP A 344 -8.98 -19.21 2.47
CA ASP A 344 -9.06 -20.13 3.62
C ASP A 344 -8.23 -21.41 3.44
N ASN A 345 -8.36 -22.06 2.28
CA ASN A 345 -7.65 -23.30 1.96
C ASN A 345 -7.50 -23.44 0.44
N ILE A 346 -6.30 -23.78 -0.02
CA ILE A 346 -6.00 -23.93 -1.45
C ILE A 346 -6.03 -25.38 -1.94
N VAL A 347 -5.91 -26.37 -1.04
CA VAL A 347 -5.83 -27.80 -1.37
C VAL A 347 -7.17 -28.50 -1.20
N ASN A 348 -7.84 -28.34 -0.06
CA ASN A 348 -9.05 -29.12 0.27
C ASN A 348 -10.34 -28.32 0.04
N ALA A 349 -10.26 -27.22 -0.72
CA ALA A 349 -11.41 -26.39 -1.08
C ALA A 349 -11.55 -26.33 -2.60
N LYS A 350 -12.80 -26.37 -3.07
CA LYS A 350 -13.15 -26.19 -4.48
C LYS A 350 -13.49 -24.71 -4.72
N PRO A 351 -12.76 -23.98 -5.58
CA PRO A 351 -13.07 -22.58 -5.86
C PRO A 351 -14.34 -22.43 -6.69
N ASN A 352 -15.09 -21.37 -6.41
CA ASN A 352 -16.18 -20.89 -7.26
C ASN A 352 -15.65 -19.84 -8.24
N LEU A 353 -15.41 -20.23 -9.49
CA LEU A 353 -14.77 -19.42 -10.53
C LEU A 353 -15.64 -18.22 -10.98
N VAL A 354 -15.02 -17.24 -11.65
CA VAL A 354 -15.66 -15.97 -12.09
C VAL A 354 -16.30 -16.03 -13.47
N ILE A 355 -16.10 -17.14 -14.19
CA ILE A 355 -16.85 -17.47 -15.40
C ILE A 355 -17.26 -18.96 -15.37
N ASP A 356 -18.20 -19.33 -16.22
CA ASP A 356 -18.57 -20.72 -16.49
C ASP A 356 -17.82 -21.32 -17.71
N SER A 357 -18.04 -22.61 -17.98
CA SER A 357 -17.43 -23.34 -19.11
C SER A 357 -17.71 -22.77 -20.52
N LYS A 358 -18.63 -21.79 -20.62
CA LYS A 358 -18.96 -21.10 -21.87
C LYS A 358 -18.38 -19.68 -21.92
N GLY A 359 -17.70 -19.24 -20.87
CA GLY A 359 -17.18 -17.88 -20.73
C GLY A 359 -18.20 -16.87 -20.21
N GLU A 360 -19.34 -17.32 -19.68
CA GLU A 360 -20.35 -16.42 -19.11
C GLU A 360 -19.97 -16.01 -17.69
N ASN A 361 -20.20 -14.74 -17.34
CA ASN A 361 -19.80 -14.17 -16.04
C ASN A 361 -20.58 -14.79 -14.86
N THR A 362 -19.85 -15.26 -13.84
CA THR A 362 -20.39 -15.82 -12.58
C THR A 362 -19.91 -15.10 -11.32
N TYR A 363 -19.29 -13.91 -11.48
CA TYR A 363 -18.65 -13.12 -10.43
C TYR A 363 -19.49 -12.92 -9.17
N ALA A 364 -20.81 -12.72 -9.33
CA ALA A 364 -21.75 -12.51 -8.21
C ALA A 364 -21.83 -13.70 -7.23
N THR A 365 -21.42 -14.90 -7.67
CA THR A 365 -21.43 -16.13 -6.87
C THR A 365 -20.03 -16.69 -6.62
N SER A 366 -18.99 -16.01 -7.07
CA SER A 366 -17.60 -16.44 -6.93
C SER A 366 -17.07 -16.17 -5.53
N ASP A 367 -16.26 -17.10 -5.03
CA ASP A 367 -15.53 -16.95 -3.77
C ASP A 367 -14.19 -16.26 -3.99
N ASP A 368 -13.50 -15.95 -2.90
CA ASP A 368 -12.23 -15.22 -2.97
C ASP A 368 -11.13 -16.07 -3.63
N TYR A 369 -11.19 -17.40 -3.50
CA TYR A 369 -10.29 -18.31 -4.22
C TYR A 369 -10.47 -18.18 -5.75
N GLY A 370 -11.70 -18.25 -6.26
CA GLY A 370 -11.99 -18.07 -7.68
C GLY A 370 -11.59 -16.68 -8.21
N LYS A 371 -11.77 -15.62 -7.41
CA LYS A 371 -11.34 -14.26 -7.79
C LYS A 371 -9.83 -14.11 -7.84
N VAL A 372 -9.10 -14.73 -6.90
CA VAL A 372 -7.63 -14.73 -6.92
C VAL A 372 -7.10 -15.48 -8.14
N LEU A 373 -7.70 -16.62 -8.50
CA LEU A 373 -7.32 -17.36 -9.70
C LEU A 373 -7.57 -16.54 -10.97
N ALA A 374 -8.69 -15.83 -11.04
CA ALA A 374 -8.96 -14.89 -12.12
C ALA A 374 -7.89 -13.78 -12.18
N ALA A 375 -7.53 -13.20 -11.03
CA ALA A 375 -6.47 -12.20 -10.96
C ALA A 375 -5.13 -12.74 -11.48
N MET A 376 -4.73 -13.96 -11.10
CA MET A 376 -3.53 -14.60 -11.62
C MET A 376 -3.59 -14.82 -13.14
N SER A 377 -4.74 -15.26 -13.66
CA SER A 377 -5.01 -15.37 -15.10
C SER A 377 -4.84 -14.00 -15.81
N GLY A 378 -5.26 -12.91 -15.16
CA GLY A 378 -5.01 -11.55 -15.63
C GLY A 378 -3.54 -11.15 -15.67
N ILE A 379 -2.71 -11.64 -14.75
CA ILE A 379 -1.26 -11.46 -14.78
C ILE A 379 -0.66 -12.24 -15.96
N ASP A 380 -1.14 -13.47 -16.24
CA ASP A 380 -0.66 -14.32 -17.35
C ASP A 380 -0.72 -13.59 -18.70
N LYS A 381 -1.74 -12.76 -18.89
CA LYS A 381 -1.88 -11.91 -20.09
C LYS A 381 -0.72 -10.92 -20.28
N THR A 382 -0.10 -10.48 -19.18
CA THR A 382 1.01 -9.52 -19.17
C THR A 382 2.38 -10.19 -19.08
N SER A 383 2.51 -11.28 -18.31
CA SER A 383 3.75 -12.04 -18.11
C SER A 383 4.04 -13.02 -19.26
N GLY A 384 3.00 -13.45 -19.99
CA GLY A 384 3.07 -14.28 -21.19
C GLY A 384 2.88 -15.79 -20.98
N SER A 385 2.89 -16.29 -19.74
CA SER A 385 2.64 -17.72 -19.41
C SER A 385 2.25 -17.90 -17.94
N VAL A 386 1.62 -19.03 -17.61
CA VAL A 386 1.24 -19.38 -16.23
C VAL A 386 2.51 -19.59 -15.39
N ASP A 387 3.52 -20.25 -15.96
CA ASP A 387 4.80 -20.52 -15.29
C ASP A 387 5.51 -19.23 -14.84
N GLN A 388 5.56 -18.23 -15.72
CA GLN A 388 6.19 -16.94 -15.42
C GLN A 388 5.43 -16.18 -14.35
N THR A 389 4.09 -16.16 -14.40
CA THR A 389 3.27 -15.53 -13.36
C THR A 389 3.52 -16.15 -11.99
N ILE A 390 3.57 -17.48 -11.92
CA ILE A 390 3.86 -18.19 -10.67
C ILE A 390 5.29 -17.87 -10.19
N ALA A 391 6.28 -17.83 -11.09
CA ALA A 391 7.65 -17.47 -10.75
C ALA A 391 7.76 -16.02 -10.22
N ASP A 392 7.08 -15.07 -10.87
CA ASP A 392 7.10 -13.67 -10.47
C ASP A 392 6.41 -13.48 -9.11
N LEU A 393 5.25 -14.09 -8.89
CA LEU A 393 4.56 -14.05 -7.60
C LEU A 393 5.35 -14.75 -6.49
N ALA A 394 6.02 -15.87 -6.79
CA ALA A 394 6.90 -16.55 -5.85
C ALA A 394 8.04 -15.63 -5.35
N ALA A 395 8.59 -14.80 -6.25
CA ALA A 395 9.62 -13.83 -5.90
C ALA A 395 9.11 -12.66 -5.03
N GLN A 396 7.80 -12.46 -4.94
CA GLN A 396 7.17 -11.39 -4.16
C GLN A 396 6.76 -11.80 -2.75
N PHE A 397 7.13 -12.98 -2.27
CA PHE A 397 6.93 -13.30 -0.85
C PHE A 397 7.89 -12.51 0.05
N LYS A 398 7.36 -11.96 1.15
CA LYS A 398 8.19 -11.40 2.23
C LYS A 398 9.02 -12.49 2.89
N ALA A 399 10.05 -12.07 3.64
CA ALA A 399 10.89 -12.98 4.41
C ALA A 399 10.13 -13.81 5.46
N SER A 400 8.95 -13.36 5.92
CA SER A 400 8.07 -14.13 6.81
C SER A 400 7.48 -15.37 6.13
N GLY A 401 7.38 -15.36 4.80
CA GLY A 401 6.90 -16.46 3.99
C GLY A 401 5.38 -16.52 3.82
N ASP A 402 4.60 -15.81 4.63
CA ASP A 402 3.13 -15.88 4.68
C ASP A 402 2.41 -14.61 4.18
N GLU A 403 3.17 -13.66 3.64
CA GLU A 403 2.65 -12.42 3.07
C GLU A 403 3.39 -12.05 1.78
N LEU A 404 2.66 -11.46 0.83
CA LEU A 404 3.26 -10.81 -0.33
C LEU A 404 3.81 -9.42 0.01
N THR A 405 4.86 -9.00 -0.69
CA THR A 405 5.34 -7.61 -0.75
C THR A 405 4.27 -6.70 -1.35
N ASP A 406 4.44 -5.39 -1.20
CA ASP A 406 3.51 -4.42 -1.80
C ASP A 406 3.53 -4.51 -3.33
N ALA A 407 4.67 -4.86 -3.92
CA ALA A 407 4.79 -5.14 -5.35
C ALA A 407 3.99 -6.41 -5.75
N GLY A 408 4.03 -7.48 -4.97
CA GLY A 408 3.22 -8.68 -5.22
C GLY A 408 1.72 -8.42 -5.12
N LYS A 409 1.29 -7.61 -4.15
CA LYS A 409 -0.11 -7.17 -4.05
C LYS A 409 -0.53 -6.33 -5.26
N ALA A 410 0.32 -5.39 -5.68
CA ALA A 410 0.07 -4.59 -6.89
C ALA A 410 0.00 -5.46 -8.16
N MET A 411 0.78 -6.54 -8.26
CA MET A 411 0.65 -7.51 -9.35
C MET A 411 -0.73 -8.16 -9.40
N LEU A 412 -1.28 -8.57 -8.24
CA LEU A 412 -2.62 -9.16 -8.16
C LEU A 412 -3.72 -8.15 -8.51
N ASP A 413 -3.60 -6.90 -8.05
CA ASP A 413 -4.55 -5.84 -8.41
C ASP A 413 -4.57 -5.59 -9.93
N MET A 414 -3.40 -5.54 -10.57
CA MET A 414 -3.28 -5.42 -12.02
C MET A 414 -3.88 -6.62 -12.74
N GLY A 415 -3.64 -7.82 -12.22
CA GLY A 415 -4.23 -9.06 -12.71
C GLY A 415 -5.75 -9.05 -12.65
N ALA A 416 -6.33 -8.73 -11.50
CA ALA A 416 -7.77 -8.67 -11.30
C ALA A 416 -8.45 -7.72 -12.31
N ALA A 417 -7.84 -6.57 -12.58
CA ALA A 417 -8.33 -5.62 -13.57
C ALA A 417 -8.30 -6.16 -15.02
N GLN A 418 -7.39 -7.09 -15.33
CA GLN A 418 -7.31 -7.73 -16.66
C GLN A 418 -8.25 -8.93 -16.80
N ALA A 419 -8.63 -9.55 -15.68
CA ALA A 419 -9.52 -10.71 -15.62
C ALA A 419 -11.00 -10.38 -15.82
N ASP A 420 -11.39 -9.11 -15.68
CA ASP A 420 -12.77 -8.66 -15.88
C ASP A 420 -13.02 -8.25 -17.34
N VAL A 421 -13.28 -9.24 -18.20
CA VAL A 421 -13.46 -9.10 -19.65
C VAL A 421 -14.93 -8.89 -20.10
N SER A 422 -15.86 -8.71 -19.17
CA SER A 422 -17.24 -8.32 -19.47
C SER A 422 -17.79 -7.42 -18.38
N ASN A 423 -17.55 -6.12 -18.48
CA ASN A 423 -18.24 -5.17 -17.63
C ASN A 423 -18.86 -3.98 -18.36
N ASP A 424 -19.87 -4.29 -19.18
CA ASP A 424 -20.93 -3.32 -19.47
C ASP A 424 -21.81 -3.07 -18.21
N GLU A 425 -21.74 -3.89 -17.17
CA GLU A 425 -22.55 -3.77 -15.93
C GLU A 425 -21.89 -2.99 -14.77
N ILE A 426 -20.60 -2.63 -14.86
CA ILE A 426 -19.94 -1.64 -13.98
C ILE A 426 -20.49 -0.23 -14.27
N ASN A 427 -21.11 -0.02 -15.44
CA ASN A 427 -21.79 1.23 -15.71
C ASN A 427 -23.10 1.40 -14.91
N ASN A 428 -23.61 0.37 -14.23
CA ASN A 428 -24.86 0.46 -13.46
C ASN A 428 -24.79 0.02 -11.97
N LEU A 429 -23.70 -0.60 -11.50
CA LEU A 429 -23.52 -0.89 -10.05
C LEU A 429 -22.83 0.24 -9.27
N VAL A 430 -22.56 1.39 -9.90
CA VAL A 430 -22.11 2.61 -9.21
C VAL A 430 -23.29 3.42 -8.62
N ASN A 431 -24.54 3.07 -8.97
CA ASN A 431 -25.70 3.87 -8.58
C ASN A 431 -26.61 3.28 -7.50
N ASP A 432 -26.43 2.03 -7.03
CA ASP A 432 -27.50 1.41 -6.20
C ASP A 432 -27.08 0.56 -4.98
N ILE A 433 -25.85 0.67 -4.45
CA ILE A 433 -25.57 0.17 -3.10
C ILE A 433 -25.02 1.31 -2.23
N ALA A 434 -25.95 2.13 -1.78
CA ALA A 434 -25.83 2.79 -0.50
C ALA A 434 -26.18 1.79 0.62
N ILE A 435 -25.39 1.82 1.69
CA ILE A 435 -25.63 1.22 3.03
C ILE A 435 -25.31 -0.28 3.17
N ILE A 436 -24.03 -0.61 3.38
CA ILE A 436 -23.58 -1.20 4.67
C ILE A 436 -22.31 -0.48 5.12
N ASP A 437 -22.41 -0.03 6.34
CA ASP A 437 -21.56 0.84 7.13
C ASP A 437 -20.38 0.05 7.71
N ILE A 438 -19.17 0.26 7.19
CA ILE A 438 -17.95 0.23 8.02
C ILE A 438 -17.56 1.69 8.23
N THR A 439 -18.26 2.38 9.13
CA THR A 439 -17.79 3.64 9.69
C THR A 439 -16.52 3.35 10.46
N GLY A 440 -15.43 3.48 9.73
CA GLY A 440 -14.10 3.32 10.24
C GLY A 440 -13.07 4.05 9.39
N LYS A 441 -13.21 4.05 8.06
CA LYS A 441 -12.45 4.94 7.17
C LYS A 441 -13.23 5.22 5.89
N LYS A 442 -13.83 6.42 5.85
CA LYS A 442 -13.97 7.21 4.61
C LYS A 442 -12.62 7.14 3.89
N ASN A 443 -12.61 7.02 2.56
CA ASN A 443 -11.41 7.29 1.78
C ASN A 443 -10.72 8.53 2.38
N ASP A 444 -9.59 8.33 3.06
CA ASP A 444 -8.81 9.43 3.58
C ASP A 444 -8.38 10.19 2.33
N ASP A 445 -8.97 11.38 2.20
CA ASP A 445 -9.11 12.12 0.95
C ASP A 445 -7.76 12.18 0.22
N LEU A 446 -7.69 11.59 -0.98
CA LEU A 446 -6.59 11.83 -1.88
C LEU A 446 -6.59 13.34 -2.16
N THR A 447 -5.55 14.03 -1.75
CA THR A 447 -5.47 15.48 -1.95
C THR A 447 -4.42 15.73 -3.00
N LEU A 448 -4.85 16.38 -4.09
CA LEU A 448 -3.95 16.88 -5.08
C LEU A 448 -3.63 18.32 -4.75
N GLY A 449 -2.36 18.61 -4.58
CA GLY A 449 -1.93 19.96 -4.31
C GLY A 449 -0.47 20.14 -4.67
N PHE A 450 -0.12 21.38 -4.91
CA PHE A 450 1.25 21.85 -4.81
C PHE A 450 1.25 22.99 -3.81
N GLU A 451 2.39 23.21 -3.15
CA GLU A 451 2.59 24.49 -2.50
C GLU A 451 2.97 25.48 -3.60
N ASP A 452 2.22 26.58 -3.72
CA ASP A 452 2.62 27.66 -4.60
C ASP A 452 3.92 28.27 -4.07
N THR A 453 5.03 27.86 -4.69
CA THR A 453 6.38 28.32 -4.34
C THR A 453 6.84 29.50 -5.19
N GLY A 454 5.95 30.09 -5.99
CA GLY A 454 6.20 31.37 -6.66
C GLY A 454 6.12 32.55 -5.68
N ASP A 455 6.31 33.77 -6.19
CA ASP A 455 6.33 34.98 -5.35
C ASP A 455 4.94 35.40 -4.84
N SER A 456 3.86 34.76 -5.32
CA SER A 456 2.48 35.03 -4.97
C SER A 456 1.69 33.73 -4.78
N TYR A 457 1.07 33.54 -3.61
CA TYR A 457 0.31 32.32 -3.28
C TYR A 457 -1.07 32.20 -3.98
N THR A 458 -1.35 33.01 -5.01
CA THR A 458 -2.71 33.13 -5.57
C THR A 458 -2.79 33.34 -7.09
N ASP A 459 -1.66 33.49 -7.79
CA ASP A 459 -1.67 33.78 -9.24
C ASP A 459 -1.49 32.53 -10.12
N GLY A 460 -1.18 31.37 -9.51
CA GLY A 460 -0.99 30.12 -10.23
C GLY A 460 0.33 30.07 -11.01
N ILE A 461 1.31 30.90 -10.64
CA ILE A 461 2.68 30.89 -11.18
C ILE A 461 3.60 30.25 -10.15
N VAL A 462 4.10 29.07 -10.47
CA VAL A 462 4.92 28.25 -9.55
C VAL A 462 6.37 28.21 -9.97
N ALA A 463 7.28 28.34 -9.00
CA ALA A 463 8.72 28.30 -9.25
C ALA A 463 9.25 26.87 -9.49
N GLU A 464 9.82 26.57 -10.66
CA GLU A 464 10.50 25.29 -10.95
C GLU A 464 11.56 24.86 -9.88
N THR A 465 11.52 23.60 -9.47
CA THR A 465 12.58 22.93 -8.73
C THR A 465 13.42 22.05 -9.67
N THR A 466 14.58 21.62 -9.18
CA THR A 466 15.35 20.57 -9.89
C THR A 466 14.73 19.23 -9.52
N LEU A 467 14.29 18.51 -10.55
CA LEU A 467 13.58 17.25 -10.42
C LEU A 467 14.54 16.07 -10.29
N SER A 468 14.04 14.91 -9.87
CA SER A 468 14.81 13.68 -9.63
C SER A 468 15.46 13.15 -10.92
N ASN A 469 14.86 13.47 -12.07
CA ASN A 469 15.37 13.13 -13.40
C ASN A 469 16.39 14.14 -13.97
N GLY A 470 16.74 15.20 -13.22
CA GLY A 470 17.66 16.25 -13.64
C GLY A 470 17.05 17.34 -14.53
N ASN A 471 15.78 17.22 -14.92
CA ASN A 471 15.04 18.28 -15.61
C ASN A 471 14.57 19.36 -14.63
N LYS A 472 13.96 20.40 -15.19
CA LYS A 472 13.35 21.49 -14.44
C LYS A 472 11.82 21.43 -14.52
N GLY A 473 11.14 21.65 -13.40
CA GLY A 473 9.69 21.52 -13.26
C GLY A 473 9.25 21.60 -11.79
N ILE A 474 8.05 21.20 -11.41
CA ILE A 474 7.62 21.13 -10.00
C ILE A 474 7.22 19.71 -9.58
N GLN A 475 7.22 19.46 -8.27
CA GLN A 475 6.62 18.27 -7.69
C GLN A 475 5.17 18.56 -7.32
N ILE A 476 4.25 17.74 -7.83
CA ILE A 476 2.85 17.75 -7.43
C ILE A 476 2.68 16.70 -6.34
N ASN A 477 2.27 17.13 -5.14
CA ASN A 477 2.11 16.27 -3.99
C ASN A 477 0.77 15.53 -4.06
N VAL A 478 0.81 14.29 -3.59
CA VAL A 478 -0.29 13.34 -3.56
C VAL A 478 -0.31 12.70 -2.17
N ALA A 479 -1.17 13.17 -1.28
CA ALA A 479 -1.23 12.65 0.10
C ALA A 479 -2.23 11.48 0.26
N ASN A 480 -2.01 10.66 1.30
CA ASN A 480 -2.81 9.49 1.72
C ASN A 480 -2.75 8.23 0.85
N GLN A 481 -1.59 7.87 0.29
CA GLN A 481 -1.51 6.76 -0.68
C GLN A 481 -0.64 5.57 -0.25
N GLY A 482 -1.11 4.37 -0.64
CA GLY A 482 -0.25 3.23 -0.94
C GLY A 482 0.38 3.33 -2.34
N THR A 483 1.11 2.31 -2.77
CA THR A 483 1.99 2.31 -3.97
C THR A 483 1.30 2.35 -5.36
N ASN A 484 -0.01 2.58 -5.47
CA ASN A 484 -0.79 2.36 -6.70
C ASN A 484 -1.66 3.57 -7.13
N TRP A 485 -1.06 4.56 -7.78
CA TRP A 485 -1.80 5.70 -8.36
C TRP A 485 -1.25 6.15 -9.71
N VAL A 486 -2.09 6.84 -10.48
CA VAL A 486 -1.76 7.44 -11.79
C VAL A 486 -2.11 8.92 -11.82
N TYR A 487 -1.41 9.64 -12.69
CA TYR A 487 -1.71 11.03 -13.03
C TYR A 487 -1.93 11.22 -14.52
N SER A 488 -2.68 12.26 -14.86
CA SER A 488 -2.88 12.77 -16.21
C SER A 488 -2.57 14.27 -16.22
N ILE A 489 -2.05 14.77 -17.34
CA ILE A 489 -1.76 16.20 -17.56
C ILE A 489 -2.56 16.78 -18.74
N ASP A 490 -3.44 15.99 -19.35
CA ASP A 490 -4.13 16.30 -20.61
C ASP A 490 -5.63 15.93 -20.58
N ASP A 491 -6.29 16.17 -19.44
CA ASP A 491 -7.73 15.92 -19.23
C ASP A 491 -8.12 14.44 -19.36
N GLY A 492 -7.21 13.57 -18.96
CA GLY A 492 -7.45 12.14 -18.82
C GLY A 492 -7.23 11.38 -20.12
N VAL A 493 -6.64 12.02 -21.13
CA VAL A 493 -6.34 11.42 -22.43
C VAL A 493 -5.17 10.46 -22.32
N ASN A 494 -4.09 10.83 -21.62
CA ASN A 494 -2.95 9.97 -21.32
C ASN A 494 -2.70 9.91 -19.81
N TRP A 495 -2.58 8.70 -19.28
CA TRP A 495 -2.27 8.45 -17.88
C TRP A 495 -0.82 7.97 -17.74
N GLN A 496 -0.18 8.31 -16.63
CA GLN A 496 1.19 7.95 -16.30
C GLN A 496 1.20 7.40 -14.87
N THR A 497 2.03 6.39 -14.60
CA THR A 497 2.15 5.78 -13.27
C THR A 497 2.86 6.76 -12.34
N GLY A 498 2.23 7.08 -11.21
CA GLY A 498 2.83 7.85 -10.13
C GLY A 498 3.85 7.03 -9.34
N SER A 499 4.77 7.70 -8.66
CA SER A 499 5.81 7.05 -7.86
C SER A 499 5.94 7.77 -6.53
N GLY A 500 5.88 7.03 -5.41
CA GLY A 500 5.91 7.63 -4.08
C GLY A 500 4.65 8.45 -3.81
N ASP A 501 4.82 9.64 -3.24
CA ASP A 501 3.77 10.60 -2.87
C ASP A 501 3.78 11.86 -3.77
N TYR A 502 4.42 11.80 -4.96
CA TYR A 502 4.46 12.92 -5.90
C TYR A 502 4.61 12.49 -7.37
N PHE A 503 4.29 13.39 -8.31
CA PHE A 503 4.77 13.31 -9.69
C PHE A 503 5.42 14.61 -10.12
N GLU A 504 6.23 14.54 -11.17
CA GLU A 504 7.00 15.68 -11.67
C GLU A 504 6.31 16.28 -12.90
N LEU A 505 6.04 17.59 -12.85
CA LEU A 505 5.48 18.35 -13.97
C LEU A 505 6.55 19.30 -14.52
N LEU A 506 6.95 19.13 -15.78
CA LEU A 506 8.01 19.92 -16.42
C LEU A 506 7.60 21.38 -16.67
N THR A 507 8.58 22.25 -16.96
CA THR A 507 8.35 23.65 -17.36
C THR A 507 7.33 23.74 -18.52
N GLY A 508 6.31 24.58 -18.37
CA GLY A 508 5.23 24.72 -19.34
C GLY A 508 3.96 25.38 -18.81
N THR A 509 2.96 25.53 -19.69
CA THR A 509 1.63 26.05 -19.35
C THR A 509 0.62 24.90 -19.36
N TYR A 510 -0.11 24.75 -18.26
CA TYR A 510 -1.09 23.67 -18.06
C TYR A 510 -2.45 24.24 -17.64
N ASN A 511 -3.52 23.55 -17.98
CA ASN A 511 -4.83 23.83 -17.40
C ASN A 511 -4.99 22.98 -16.12
N GLN A 512 -5.29 23.61 -14.99
CA GLN A 512 -5.42 22.92 -13.70
C GLN A 512 -6.53 21.87 -13.72
N THR A 513 -7.56 22.04 -14.55
CA THR A 513 -8.63 21.03 -14.70
C THR A 513 -8.20 19.79 -15.47
N HIS A 514 -7.07 19.86 -16.21
CA HIS A 514 -6.52 18.76 -16.99
C HIS A 514 -5.50 17.93 -16.19
N ILE A 515 -4.98 18.50 -15.10
CA ILE A 515 -4.08 17.84 -14.17
C ILE A 515 -4.94 17.06 -13.16
N MET A 516 -4.82 15.74 -13.18
CA MET A 516 -5.70 14.85 -12.42
C MET A 516 -4.92 13.69 -11.84
N VAL A 517 -5.31 13.24 -10.65
CA VAL A 517 -4.90 11.93 -10.11
C VAL A 517 -6.08 11.03 -9.83
N ARG A 518 -5.78 9.74 -9.79
CA ARG A 518 -6.63 8.71 -9.21
C ARG A 518 -5.78 7.53 -8.74
N SER A 519 -6.37 6.68 -7.90
CA SER A 519 -5.86 5.33 -7.65
C SER A 519 -5.81 4.50 -8.94
N GLY A 520 -4.76 3.70 -9.18
CA GLY A 520 -4.64 2.81 -10.35
C GLY A 520 -3.26 2.77 -11.04
N THR A 521 -3.17 2.19 -12.25
CA THR A 521 -1.95 2.04 -13.07
C THR A 521 -2.11 2.61 -14.50
N ASN A 522 -1.01 2.95 -15.21
CA ASN A 522 -1.02 3.61 -16.53
C ASN A 522 -1.79 2.80 -17.59
N THR A 523 -1.77 1.47 -17.51
CA THR A 523 -2.52 0.57 -18.41
C THR A 523 -4.02 0.51 -18.12
N THR A 524 -4.47 1.06 -16.98
CA THR A 524 -5.88 1.26 -16.61
C THR A 524 -6.28 2.72 -16.91
N ALA A 525 -6.09 3.18 -18.15
CA ALA A 525 -6.60 4.48 -18.61
C ALA A 525 -8.14 4.44 -18.73
N GLY A 526 -8.84 4.47 -17.60
CA GLY A 526 -10.28 4.62 -17.48
C GLY A 526 -10.92 3.91 -16.28
N LYS A 527 -11.29 4.68 -15.23
CA LYS A 527 -12.49 4.49 -14.37
C LYS A 527 -12.46 3.73 -13.02
N THR A 528 -11.42 3.78 -12.18
CA THR A 528 -11.52 3.31 -10.76
C THR A 528 -10.99 4.30 -9.71
N GLY A 529 -11.45 5.54 -9.79
CA GLY A 529 -11.32 6.53 -8.72
C GLY A 529 -12.04 7.82 -9.12
N ALA A 530 -12.59 8.56 -8.15
CA ALA A 530 -13.00 9.94 -8.41
C ALA A 530 -11.76 10.70 -8.89
N GLU A 531 -11.81 11.28 -10.08
CA GLU A 531 -10.70 12.07 -10.61
C GLU A 531 -10.57 13.32 -9.75
N ILE A 532 -9.41 13.45 -9.12
CA ILE A 532 -9.13 14.62 -8.29
C ILE A 532 -8.35 15.56 -9.16
N LYS A 533 -9.06 16.58 -9.65
CA LYS A 533 -8.49 17.67 -10.42
C LYS A 533 -7.73 18.59 -9.47
N LEU A 534 -6.63 19.16 -9.96
CA LEU A 534 -5.85 20.13 -9.21
C LEU A 534 -6.68 21.36 -8.84
N ASP A 535 -7.54 21.79 -9.76
CA ASP A 535 -8.60 22.77 -9.52
C ASP A 535 -9.87 22.33 -10.27
N SER A 536 -11.03 22.54 -9.65
CA SER A 536 -12.34 22.31 -10.26
C SER A 536 -12.79 23.45 -11.15
N THR A 537 -12.13 24.62 -11.06
CA THR A 537 -12.33 25.77 -11.94
C THR A 537 -11.23 25.83 -13.00
N ALA A 538 -11.59 26.21 -14.23
CA ALA A 538 -10.65 26.31 -15.34
C ALA A 538 -9.69 27.49 -15.14
N THR A 539 -8.61 27.23 -14.40
CA THR A 539 -7.51 28.15 -14.14
C THR A 539 -6.24 27.64 -14.80
N THR A 540 -5.39 28.57 -15.24
CA THR A 540 -4.12 28.22 -15.88
C THR A 540 -3.05 28.09 -14.79
N LEU A 541 -2.28 26.99 -14.81
CA LEU A 541 -1.05 26.84 -14.04
C LEU A 541 0.11 27.11 -14.98
N VAL A 542 0.97 28.05 -14.63
CA VAL A 542 2.19 28.33 -15.38
C VAL A 542 3.37 27.88 -14.55
N ILE A 543 4.04 26.81 -14.99
CA ILE A 543 5.33 26.40 -14.45
C ILE A 543 6.37 27.11 -15.30
N GLU A 544 6.75 28.29 -14.83
CA GLU A 544 7.89 28.97 -15.40
C GLU A 544 9.14 28.42 -14.77
N ALA A 545 10.25 28.62 -15.47
CA ALA A 545 11.50 28.40 -14.81
C ALA A 545 11.51 29.20 -13.52
N LYS A 546 11.77 28.55 -12.39
CA LYS A 546 12.19 29.28 -11.20
C LYS A 546 13.32 30.11 -11.72
N VAL A 547 13.02 31.40 -11.83
CA VAL A 547 13.99 32.43 -11.58
C VAL A 547 14.42 32.10 -10.17
N THR A 548 15.42 31.22 -10.08
CA THR A 548 16.12 31.03 -8.84
C THR A 548 16.56 32.44 -8.55
N THR A 549 16.09 32.96 -7.44
CA THR A 549 16.73 34.07 -6.74
C THR A 549 18.22 33.81 -6.48
N ASN A 550 18.77 32.68 -6.93
CA ASN A 550 20.20 32.40 -7.12
C ASN A 550 20.71 32.61 -8.56
N ASN A 551 20.27 33.65 -9.27
CA ASN A 551 21.24 34.49 -10.00
C ASN A 551 20.84 35.97 -10.15
N SER A 552 20.04 36.53 -9.24
CA SER A 552 19.84 37.99 -9.21
C SER A 552 21.08 38.74 -8.74
N ALA A 553 22.05 38.04 -8.15
CA ALA A 553 23.31 38.65 -7.76
C ALA A 553 24.09 38.97 -9.04
N LEU A 554 24.00 40.24 -9.42
CA LEU A 554 24.80 40.83 -10.47
C LEU A 554 26.27 40.48 -10.23
N ASP A 555 26.85 39.84 -11.23
CA ASP A 555 28.27 39.53 -11.26
C ASP A 555 29.00 40.60 -12.07
N LEU A 556 29.84 41.35 -11.37
CA LEU A 556 30.60 42.48 -11.89
C LEU A 556 31.91 42.06 -12.58
N ASP A 557 32.27 40.77 -12.61
CA ASP A 557 33.51 40.32 -13.25
C ASP A 557 33.36 38.96 -13.97
N PRO A 558 33.14 38.92 -15.29
CA PRO A 558 33.00 37.69 -16.06
C PRO A 558 34.29 36.87 -16.14
N THR A 559 35.44 37.43 -15.74
CA THR A 559 36.74 36.76 -15.85
C THR A 559 37.10 35.97 -14.59
N THR A 560 36.41 36.23 -13.48
CA THR A 560 36.62 35.55 -12.21
C THR A 560 35.53 34.49 -12.00
N ILE A 561 35.89 33.34 -11.42
CA ILE A 561 34.92 32.26 -11.17
C ILE A 561 34.09 32.59 -9.93
N GLY A 562 32.77 32.48 -10.04
CA GLY A 562 31.80 32.78 -8.98
C GLY A 562 31.19 34.17 -9.16
N ILE A 563 30.30 34.61 -8.27
CA ILE A 563 29.61 35.91 -8.39
C ILE A 563 30.40 37.01 -7.68
N GLN A 564 30.75 38.10 -8.38
CA GLN A 564 31.43 39.25 -7.80
C GLN A 564 30.43 40.38 -7.53
N THR A 565 30.01 40.51 -6.27
CA THR A 565 29.08 41.57 -5.84
C THR A 565 29.77 42.90 -5.54
N SER A 566 31.06 43.02 -5.84
CA SER A 566 31.84 44.25 -5.63
C SER A 566 32.91 44.42 -6.70
N GLY A 567 32.96 45.59 -7.33
CA GLY A 567 33.97 45.96 -8.33
C GLY A 567 34.60 47.32 -7.99
N ILE A 568 35.87 47.52 -8.37
CA ILE A 568 36.58 48.79 -8.17
C ILE A 568 37.23 49.25 -9.47
N GLY A 569 36.76 50.39 -10.00
CA GLY A 569 37.44 51.17 -11.02
C GLY A 569 38.28 52.30 -10.40
N ILE A 570 39.42 52.63 -11.00
CA ILE A 570 40.31 53.68 -10.50
C ILE A 570 40.43 54.81 -11.51
N VAL A 571 40.17 56.03 -11.05
CA VAL A 571 40.49 57.27 -11.77
C VAL A 571 41.68 57.92 -11.09
N ASN A 572 42.76 58.09 -11.85
CA ASN A 572 43.96 58.79 -11.42
C ASN A 572 44.29 59.94 -12.36
N ILE A 573 45.31 60.71 -12.03
CA ILE A 573 45.68 61.89 -12.83
C ILE A 573 46.05 61.54 -14.28
N THR A 574 46.52 60.32 -14.54
CA THR A 574 46.92 59.87 -15.88
C THR A 574 45.72 59.55 -16.78
N ASN A 575 44.66 58.94 -16.23
CA ASN A 575 43.49 58.54 -17.01
C ASN A 575 42.31 59.51 -16.93
N LEU A 576 42.35 60.50 -16.03
CA LEU A 576 41.27 61.46 -15.75
C LEU A 576 40.60 62.04 -17.01
N ALA A 577 41.41 62.55 -17.94
CA ALA A 577 40.93 63.23 -19.14
C ALA A 577 40.21 62.29 -20.13
N THR A 578 40.52 61.00 -20.08
CA THR A 578 39.96 59.96 -20.97
C THR A 578 38.87 59.11 -20.31
N THR A 579 38.64 59.29 -19.01
CA THR A 579 37.66 58.52 -18.23
C THR A 579 36.62 59.46 -17.63
N LEU A 580 36.86 60.01 -16.45
CA LEU A 580 35.87 60.79 -15.69
C LEU A 580 35.41 62.05 -16.43
N THR A 581 36.26 62.71 -17.22
CA THR A 581 35.86 63.89 -18.00
C THR A 581 34.92 63.55 -19.17
N THR A 582 35.11 62.39 -19.80
CA THR A 582 34.28 61.92 -20.93
C THR A 582 33.05 61.12 -20.47
N GLY A 583 33.15 60.46 -19.31
CA GLY A 583 32.23 59.47 -18.80
C GLY A 583 32.96 58.13 -18.60
N ILE A 584 32.93 57.58 -17.39
CA ILE A 584 33.42 56.24 -17.04
C ILE A 584 32.25 55.40 -16.52
N ALA A 585 32.01 54.23 -17.11
CA ALA A 585 31.00 53.29 -16.62
C ALA A 585 31.36 52.83 -15.20
N PHE A 586 30.34 52.63 -14.35
CA PHE A 586 30.57 52.06 -13.02
C PHE A 586 31.11 50.63 -13.11
N ASP A 587 30.59 49.87 -14.07
CA ASP A 587 31.16 48.63 -14.54
C ASP A 587 30.97 48.52 -16.05
N ALA A 588 32.01 48.11 -16.78
CA ALA A 588 32.02 48.08 -18.24
C ALA A 588 31.92 46.67 -18.82
N ASP A 589 31.99 45.64 -17.98
CA ASP A 589 31.96 44.24 -18.41
C ASP A 589 31.33 43.39 -17.32
N ILE A 590 30.01 43.42 -17.22
CA ILE A 590 29.26 42.58 -16.26
C ILE A 590 28.90 41.24 -16.90
N VAL A 591 28.60 40.22 -16.11
CA VAL A 591 28.04 38.98 -16.67
C VAL A 591 26.60 39.21 -17.11
N ALA A 592 26.25 38.75 -18.31
CA ALA A 592 24.86 38.76 -18.77
C ALA A 592 24.00 37.90 -17.83
N LEU A 593 22.93 38.47 -17.28
CA LEU A 593 21.99 37.73 -16.45
C LEU A 593 21.28 36.64 -17.27
N ASN A 594 20.86 35.56 -16.62
CA ASN A 594 20.02 34.54 -17.26
C ASN A 594 18.55 34.68 -16.80
N ILE A 595 18.06 35.92 -16.71
CA ILE A 595 16.74 36.29 -16.18
C ILE A 595 15.99 37.10 -17.24
N ILE A 596 14.67 36.90 -17.36
CA ILE A 596 13.82 37.46 -18.45
C ILE A 596 12.65 38.34 -17.98
N ASP A 597 12.46 38.49 -16.66
CA ASP A 597 11.31 39.16 -16.04
C ASP A 597 11.66 40.56 -15.47
N ILE A 598 12.89 41.02 -15.62
CA ILE A 598 13.34 42.31 -15.10
C ILE A 598 12.55 43.45 -15.75
N LYS A 599 11.94 44.31 -14.94
CA LYS A 599 11.16 45.47 -15.40
C LYS A 599 11.86 46.79 -15.11
N THR A 600 12.61 46.86 -14.01
CA THR A 600 13.33 48.07 -13.59
C THR A 600 14.79 47.78 -13.26
N ILE A 601 15.69 48.60 -13.78
CA ILE A 601 17.08 48.68 -13.30
C ILE A 601 17.15 49.81 -12.28
N LYS A 602 17.66 49.53 -11.09
CA LYS A 602 17.77 50.49 -9.99
C LYS A 602 19.24 50.66 -9.60
N MET A 603 19.67 51.91 -9.45
CA MET A 603 21.02 52.23 -9.00
C MET A 603 20.95 53.28 -7.89
N ALA A 604 21.41 52.93 -6.70
CA ALA A 604 21.54 53.85 -5.57
C ALA A 604 22.99 54.32 -5.45
N PHE A 605 23.19 55.63 -5.42
CA PHE A 605 24.53 56.21 -5.43
C PHE A 605 24.93 56.76 -4.06
N THR A 606 26.19 56.54 -3.71
CA THR A 606 26.82 57.09 -2.51
C THR A 606 28.16 57.73 -2.83
N GLY A 607 28.53 58.75 -2.04
CA GLY A 607 29.81 59.45 -2.18
C GLY A 607 29.90 60.44 -3.34
N LEU A 608 28.82 60.65 -4.12
CA LEU A 608 28.77 61.63 -5.21
C LEU A 608 29.20 63.04 -4.76
N ASP A 609 30.00 63.71 -5.58
CA ASP A 609 30.23 65.15 -5.52
C ASP A 609 29.03 65.84 -6.15
N THR A 610 28.06 66.21 -5.32
CA THR A 610 26.82 66.86 -5.74
C THR A 610 27.01 68.25 -6.33
N THR A 611 28.24 68.73 -6.54
CA THR A 611 28.50 69.99 -7.25
C THR A 611 28.94 69.74 -8.69
N ASN A 612 29.68 68.66 -8.95
CA ASN A 612 30.38 68.47 -10.22
C ASN A 612 30.13 67.11 -10.89
N ASP A 613 29.59 66.12 -10.16
CA ASP A 613 29.30 64.82 -10.74
C ASP A 613 28.00 64.87 -11.55
N LEU A 614 28.01 64.21 -12.70
CA LEU A 614 26.87 63.97 -13.57
C LEU A 614 26.75 62.47 -13.83
N LEU A 615 25.53 61.98 -14.01
CA LEU A 615 25.28 60.65 -14.55
C LEU A 615 25.05 60.78 -16.04
N SER A 616 25.88 60.13 -16.86
CA SER A 616 25.75 60.13 -18.31
C SER A 616 24.93 58.91 -18.76
N LEU A 617 23.79 59.17 -19.41
CA LEU A 617 22.94 58.17 -20.06
C LEU A 617 22.73 58.55 -21.54
N SER A 618 21.49 58.62 -22.01
CA SER A 618 21.14 59.22 -23.30
C SER A 618 21.35 60.74 -23.32
N ALA A 619 21.20 61.37 -22.16
CA ALA A 619 21.59 62.73 -21.83
C ALA A 619 22.26 62.71 -20.44
N SER A 620 23.07 63.74 -20.13
CA SER A 620 23.69 63.84 -18.80
C SER A 620 22.69 64.42 -17.79
N ILE A 621 22.52 63.71 -16.67
CA ILE A 621 21.78 64.16 -15.49
C ILE A 621 22.76 64.86 -14.55
N ASP A 622 22.44 66.09 -14.17
CA ASP A 622 23.08 66.78 -13.05
C ASP A 622 22.54 66.22 -11.72
N VAL A 623 23.42 65.64 -10.90
CA VAL A 623 23.05 64.98 -9.64
C VAL A 623 22.74 65.98 -8.52
N ALA A 624 22.99 67.28 -8.73
CA ALA A 624 22.67 68.36 -7.79
C ALA A 624 21.23 68.84 -7.93
N THR A 625 20.78 68.98 -9.18
CA THR A 625 19.50 69.60 -9.55
C THR A 625 18.45 68.59 -9.96
N GLY A 626 18.82 67.30 -10.10
CA GLY A 626 17.89 66.21 -10.31
C GLY A 626 17.26 66.24 -11.69
N GLY A 627 18.10 66.33 -12.73
CA GLY A 627 17.66 66.35 -14.12
C GLY A 627 16.81 65.13 -14.46
N ASP A 628 15.53 65.39 -14.74
CA ASP A 628 14.56 64.52 -15.38
C ASP A 628 13.95 63.38 -14.53
N SER A 629 12.88 63.72 -13.81
CA SER A 629 11.81 62.76 -13.52
C SER A 629 11.09 62.40 -14.83
N GLY A 630 11.46 61.28 -15.46
CA GLY A 630 10.77 60.71 -16.61
C GLY A 630 11.31 61.12 -17.99
N ALA A 631 12.61 61.42 -18.12
CA ALA A 631 13.21 61.59 -19.45
C ALA A 631 13.22 60.26 -20.21
N THR A 632 13.17 60.36 -21.54
CA THR A 632 13.22 59.21 -22.42
C THR A 632 14.40 59.29 -23.38
N GLY A 633 14.92 58.14 -23.80
CA GLY A 633 16.05 58.10 -24.72
C GLY A 633 16.51 56.70 -25.08
N THR A 634 17.66 56.64 -25.75
CA THR A 634 18.37 55.40 -26.07
C THR A 634 19.56 55.24 -25.12
N ILE A 635 19.62 54.13 -24.39
CA ILE A 635 20.65 53.88 -23.37
C ILE A 635 21.28 52.52 -23.68
N GLY A 636 22.61 52.45 -23.79
CA GLY A 636 23.29 51.20 -24.17
C GLY A 636 22.87 50.66 -25.54
N GLY A 637 22.36 51.51 -26.43
CA GLY A 637 21.78 51.08 -27.71
C GLY A 637 20.34 50.57 -27.63
N VAL A 638 19.74 50.51 -26.45
CA VAL A 638 18.33 50.14 -26.24
C VAL A 638 17.46 51.38 -26.34
N ALA A 639 16.59 51.43 -27.35
CA ALA A 639 15.66 52.54 -27.58
C ALA A 639 14.42 52.42 -26.68
N GLY A 640 13.70 53.53 -26.49
CA GLY A 640 12.43 53.52 -25.74
C GLY A 640 12.61 53.34 -24.24
N MET A 641 13.73 53.80 -23.68
CA MET A 641 13.96 53.79 -22.24
C MET A 641 13.42 55.06 -21.61
N SER A 642 12.81 54.93 -20.44
CA SER A 642 12.47 56.02 -19.51
C SER A 642 13.34 55.91 -18.27
N TYR A 643 13.83 57.03 -17.76
CA TYR A 643 14.65 57.07 -16.56
C TYR A 643 14.28 58.23 -15.64
N SER A 644 14.53 58.03 -14.35
CA SER A 644 14.24 59.01 -13.30
C SER A 644 15.30 58.95 -12.22
N TYR A 645 15.89 60.10 -11.87
CA TYR A 645 16.80 60.24 -10.74
C TYR A 645 16.15 61.02 -9.59
N VAL A 646 16.16 60.44 -8.39
CA VAL A 646 15.53 61.02 -7.20
C VAL A 646 16.60 61.52 -6.23
N LEU A 647 16.70 62.85 -6.07
CA LEU A 647 17.70 63.52 -5.21
C LEU A 647 17.62 63.10 -3.73
N GLY A 648 16.41 62.87 -3.20
CA GLY A 648 16.25 62.53 -1.78
C GLY A 648 16.82 61.15 -1.41
N THR A 649 16.90 60.24 -2.39
CA THR A 649 17.37 58.86 -2.18
C THR A 649 18.61 58.52 -3.02
N ASN A 650 19.14 59.50 -3.78
CA ASN A 650 20.18 59.31 -4.78
C ASN A 650 19.96 58.07 -5.65
N THR A 651 18.73 57.84 -6.09
CA THR A 651 18.35 56.62 -6.80
C THR A 651 17.98 56.93 -8.24
N LEU A 652 18.64 56.26 -9.17
CA LEU A 652 18.25 56.19 -10.57
C LEU A 652 17.41 54.94 -10.82
N THR A 653 16.28 55.09 -11.48
CA THR A 653 15.45 53.97 -11.97
C THR A 653 15.31 54.07 -13.48
N LEU A 654 15.50 52.95 -14.18
CA LEU A 654 15.34 52.85 -15.63
C LEU A 654 14.32 51.76 -15.98
N VAL A 655 13.37 52.08 -16.85
CA VAL A 655 12.27 51.20 -17.30
C VAL A 655 12.00 51.39 -18.79
N LYS A 656 11.41 50.41 -19.48
CA LYS A 656 10.91 50.63 -20.85
C LYS A 656 9.68 51.52 -20.85
N THR A 657 9.55 52.41 -21.84
CA THR A 657 8.40 53.32 -21.98
C THR A 657 7.09 52.60 -22.27
N ASP A 658 7.15 51.39 -22.84
CA ASP A 658 5.98 50.55 -23.13
C ASP A 658 5.58 49.65 -21.94
N GLY A 659 6.37 49.67 -20.85
CA GLY A 659 6.12 48.87 -19.65
C GLY A 659 6.46 47.38 -19.78
N SER A 660 7.03 46.95 -20.90
CA SER A 660 7.49 45.58 -21.10
C SER A 660 8.76 45.25 -20.29
N THR A 661 9.07 43.97 -20.16
CA THR A 661 10.31 43.51 -19.49
C THR A 661 11.54 43.73 -20.37
N LEU A 662 12.69 43.79 -19.71
CA LEU A 662 14.02 43.90 -20.30
C LEU A 662 14.60 42.50 -20.49
N SER A 663 15.10 42.21 -21.68
CA SER A 663 15.88 41.00 -21.92
C SER A 663 17.25 41.09 -21.23
N ALA A 664 17.87 39.95 -20.94
CA ALA A 664 19.22 39.85 -20.38
C ALA A 664 20.27 40.73 -21.09
N ALA A 665 20.23 40.75 -22.43
CA ALA A 665 21.15 41.56 -23.24
C ALA A 665 20.88 43.07 -23.10
N GLU A 666 19.61 43.46 -23.01
CA GLU A 666 19.24 44.86 -22.76
C GLU A 666 19.66 45.29 -21.36
N VAL A 667 19.43 44.46 -20.34
CA VAL A 667 19.88 44.74 -18.96
C VAL A 667 21.38 44.95 -18.92
N LYS A 668 22.16 44.05 -19.52
CA LYS A 668 23.63 44.19 -19.63
C LYS A 668 24.02 45.51 -20.26
N ALA A 669 23.51 45.77 -21.46
CA ALA A 669 23.87 46.95 -22.23
C ALA A 669 23.50 48.27 -21.53
N ILE A 670 22.37 48.30 -20.83
CA ILE A 670 21.92 49.49 -20.09
C ILE A 670 22.75 49.70 -18.82
N THR A 671 23.00 48.65 -18.03
CA THR A 671 23.81 48.75 -16.81
C THR A 671 25.23 49.23 -17.14
N GLU A 672 25.86 48.70 -18.20
CA GLU A 672 27.20 49.10 -18.65
C GLU A 672 27.25 50.51 -19.26
N ALA A 673 26.12 51.06 -19.68
CA ALA A 673 26.06 52.38 -20.29
C ALA A 673 25.91 53.53 -19.29
N VAL A 674 25.52 53.27 -18.03
CA VAL A 674 25.40 54.31 -17.01
C VAL A 674 26.80 54.68 -16.52
N ALA A 675 27.23 55.89 -16.86
CA ALA A 675 28.57 56.37 -16.60
C ALA A 675 28.60 57.57 -15.65
N LEU A 676 29.59 57.62 -14.77
CA LEU A 676 29.93 58.80 -14.00
C LEU A 676 30.74 59.77 -14.85
N LYS A 677 30.37 61.05 -14.82
CA LYS A 677 31.10 62.12 -15.50
C LYS A 677 31.35 63.29 -14.55
N ASN A 678 32.55 63.84 -14.57
CA ASN A 678 32.89 65.06 -13.83
C ASN A 678 33.85 65.90 -14.69
N THR A 679 33.47 67.15 -14.95
CA THR A 679 34.24 68.07 -15.81
C THR A 679 35.08 69.07 -15.04
N ALA A 680 35.14 68.96 -13.70
CA ALA A 680 36.01 69.79 -12.89
C ALA A 680 37.48 69.51 -13.22
N ILE A 681 38.28 70.58 -13.29
CA ILE A 681 39.73 70.48 -13.52
C ILE A 681 40.43 69.76 -12.36
N SER A 682 39.83 69.79 -11.16
CA SER A 682 40.30 69.10 -9.96
C SER A 682 39.10 68.47 -9.25
N PRO A 683 38.69 67.25 -9.67
CA PRO A 683 37.55 66.58 -9.07
C PRO A 683 37.83 66.25 -7.59
N ALA A 684 36.78 66.22 -6.78
CA ALA A 684 36.90 65.84 -5.38
C ALA A 684 37.35 64.38 -5.23
N GLN A 685 38.37 64.14 -4.40
CA GLN A 685 38.87 62.79 -4.13
C GLN A 685 37.79 61.91 -3.46
N GLY A 686 37.97 60.61 -3.56
CA GLY A 686 37.19 59.61 -2.82
C GLY A 686 36.33 58.71 -3.70
N ASN A 687 35.55 57.87 -3.02
CA ASN A 687 34.78 56.81 -3.65
C ASN A 687 33.43 57.32 -4.15
N ARG A 688 33.03 56.82 -5.31
CA ARG A 688 31.71 56.98 -5.92
C ARG A 688 31.16 55.59 -6.15
N THR A 689 30.14 55.21 -5.39
CA THR A 689 29.63 53.83 -5.43
C THR A 689 28.22 53.82 -5.97
N ALA A 690 27.99 52.99 -6.99
CA ALA A 690 26.67 52.60 -7.47
C ALA A 690 26.32 51.22 -6.89
N THR A 691 25.29 51.17 -6.07
CA THR A 691 24.65 49.92 -5.65
C THR A 691 23.55 49.59 -6.64
N ILE A 692 23.75 48.54 -7.42
CA ILE A 692 22.90 48.15 -8.55
C ILE A 692 22.02 46.98 -8.11
N SER A 693 20.72 47.09 -8.35
CA SER A 693 19.73 46.03 -8.15
C SER A 693 18.71 46.03 -9.28
N TYR A 694 17.99 44.93 -9.42
CA TYR A 694 16.97 44.76 -10.45
C TYR A 694 15.62 44.45 -9.80
N VAL A 695 14.56 45.03 -10.34
CA VAL A 695 13.18 44.80 -9.90
C VAL A 695 12.40 44.12 -11.01
N ASP A 696 11.74 43.02 -10.70
CA ASP A 696 10.96 42.22 -11.65
C ASP A 696 9.57 42.83 -11.97
N GLY A 697 8.80 42.12 -12.78
CA GLY A 697 7.42 42.48 -13.14
C GLY A 697 6.43 42.50 -11.97
N ASN A 698 6.73 41.77 -10.90
CA ASN A 698 5.94 41.59 -9.68
C ASN A 698 6.36 42.55 -8.56
N ASN A 699 7.34 43.43 -8.84
CA ASN A 699 7.88 44.43 -7.92
C ASN A 699 8.75 43.84 -6.79
N ASN A 700 9.34 42.67 -6.99
CA ASN A 700 10.37 42.12 -6.11
C ASN A 700 11.76 42.65 -6.51
N GLU A 701 12.55 43.09 -5.54
CA GLU A 701 13.91 43.60 -5.75
C GLU A 701 14.95 42.53 -5.42
N GLY A 702 15.81 42.21 -6.39
CA GLY A 702 16.87 41.21 -6.27
C GLY A 702 18.07 41.67 -5.45
N ALA A 703 19.03 40.76 -5.26
CA ALA A 703 20.30 41.05 -4.59
C ALA A 703 21.09 42.16 -5.30
N SER A 704 21.73 43.03 -4.53
CA SER A 704 22.47 44.17 -5.05
C SER A 704 23.97 43.91 -5.16
N ALA A 705 24.64 44.51 -6.14
CA ALA A 705 26.10 44.57 -6.24
C ALA A 705 26.60 46.02 -6.18
N ALA A 706 27.80 46.23 -5.64
CA ALA A 706 28.39 47.56 -5.45
C ALA A 706 29.58 47.79 -6.39
N ALA A 707 29.41 48.64 -7.39
CA ALA A 707 30.48 49.08 -8.28
C ALA A 707 31.01 50.44 -7.80
N THR A 708 32.30 50.50 -7.45
CA THR A 708 32.94 51.70 -6.90
C THR A 708 33.96 52.27 -7.88
N ILE A 709 33.84 53.56 -8.19
CA ILE A 709 34.91 54.34 -8.83
C ILE A 709 35.65 55.10 -7.73
N MET A 710 36.95 54.82 -7.58
CA MET A 710 37.84 55.55 -6.68
C MET A 710 38.54 56.67 -7.45
N VAL A 711 38.23 57.91 -7.09
CA VAL A 711 38.92 59.09 -7.61
C VAL A 711 40.10 59.39 -6.70
N ASP A 712 41.31 59.11 -7.20
CA ASP A 712 42.57 59.43 -6.54
C ASP A 712 43.54 60.08 -7.54
N THR A 713 43.49 61.41 -7.60
CA THR A 713 44.35 62.21 -8.48
C THR A 713 45.55 62.81 -7.74
N ILE A 714 45.76 62.46 -6.47
CA ILE A 714 46.88 62.96 -5.68
C ILE A 714 48.10 62.08 -5.95
N ALA A 715 49.15 62.66 -6.53
CA ALA A 715 50.42 61.96 -6.64
C ALA A 715 51.00 61.72 -5.22
N PRO A 716 51.62 60.56 -4.97
CA PRO A 716 52.36 60.36 -3.72
C PRO A 716 53.38 61.48 -3.52
N ASP A 717 53.62 61.86 -2.27
CA ASP A 717 54.71 62.78 -1.95
C ASP A 717 56.02 62.24 -2.53
N ALA A 718 56.85 63.13 -3.09
CA ALA A 718 58.15 62.74 -3.61
C ALA A 718 58.96 62.04 -2.51
N VAL A 719 59.58 60.90 -2.84
CA VAL A 719 60.46 60.20 -1.90
C VAL A 719 61.58 61.17 -1.51
N ASP A 720 61.59 61.59 -0.25
CA ASP A 720 62.66 62.39 0.31
C ASP A 720 63.88 61.48 0.52
N LEU A 721 64.88 61.63 -0.36
CA LEU A 721 66.09 60.81 -0.37
C LEU A 721 67.20 61.38 0.52
N ASP A 722 66.97 62.49 1.23
CA ASP A 722 67.89 62.97 2.25
C ASP A 722 67.17 63.37 3.55
N SER A 723 67.93 63.69 4.60
CA SER A 723 67.38 64.02 5.92
C SER A 723 67.18 65.52 6.15
N ALA A 724 67.16 66.35 5.10
CA ALA A 724 67.07 67.80 5.19
C ALA A 724 65.68 68.28 4.72
N ALA A 725 65.05 69.11 5.55
CA ALA A 725 63.61 69.37 5.57
C ALA A 725 62.96 70.10 4.36
N ASN A 726 63.55 70.10 3.15
CA ASN A 726 63.04 70.86 2.01
C ASN A 726 63.10 70.07 0.68
N VAL A 727 61.96 69.96 -0.03
CA VAL A 727 61.83 69.34 -1.38
C VAL A 727 62.70 70.08 -2.41
N GLN A 728 63.70 69.41 -3.02
CA GLN A 728 64.52 69.98 -4.09
C GLN A 728 63.94 69.71 -5.49
N THR A 729 63.95 70.75 -6.35
CA THR A 729 63.69 70.61 -7.79
C THR A 729 64.92 70.07 -8.53
N PRO A 730 64.74 69.28 -9.62
CA PRO A 730 65.85 68.64 -10.32
C PRO A 730 66.86 69.64 -10.88
N VAL A 731 68.14 69.42 -10.57
CA VAL A 731 69.27 70.24 -11.05
C VAL A 731 69.41 70.10 -12.59
N GLN A 732 69.36 71.23 -13.30
CA GLN A 732 69.69 71.31 -14.73
C GLN A 732 71.14 70.83 -15.00
N PRO A 733 71.40 70.09 -16.09
CA PRO A 733 72.74 69.63 -16.41
C PRO A 733 73.65 70.81 -16.79
N PRO A 734 74.96 70.75 -16.48
CA PRO A 734 75.87 71.87 -16.68
C PRO A 734 76.12 72.12 -18.17
N PRO A 735 76.44 73.37 -18.56
CA PRO A 735 76.62 73.73 -19.95
C PRO A 735 77.87 73.06 -20.53
N THR A 736 77.73 72.49 -21.73
CA THR A 736 78.81 71.92 -22.53
C THR A 736 79.83 73.01 -22.88
N VAL A 737 81.06 72.87 -22.39
CA VAL A 737 82.21 73.68 -22.82
C VAL A 737 82.82 73.02 -24.05
N ASN A 738 82.80 73.72 -25.18
CA ASN A 738 83.50 73.35 -26.41
C ASN A 738 85.02 73.32 -26.18
N ASN A 739 85.68 72.27 -26.67
CA ASN A 739 87.04 72.35 -27.19
C ASN A 739 87.24 71.32 -28.30
#